data_AF-A0A3B9MN06-F1
#
_entry.id   AF-A0A3B9MN06-F1
#
_cell.length_a   1.000
_cell.length_b   1.000
_cell.length_c   1.000
_cell.angle_alpha   90.00
_cell.angle_beta   90.00
_cell.angle_gamma   90.00
#
_symmetry.space_group_name_H-M   'P 1'
#
loop_
_entity.id
_entity.type
_entity.pdbx_description
1 polymer ?
#
loop_
_entity_poly.entity_id
_entity_poly.type
_entity_poly.pdbx_seq_one_letter_code
_entity_poly.pdbx_strand_id
1 'polypeptide(L)'
;MPEQRFAHLHLHTDYSLLDGAIQIKPLAKRTEELGMSACAMTDHGNMFGAISFYNAMKSRGVKPIIGCETYITRGNRSDRAASAPGEKANFHLILLAKDLDGYRNLVRLTSKAYTEGFYYKPRIDKQLLAEHSQGLIALSACMSGVPSAMLARDNCDEAAAAAVEFEEIMGKGNYFLEIQEHGLDAQQRIRKPLVELSRRTGIPLVATNDAHYLTPEDARAHDVLLCIGSGKTVNDTNRLRYASPNFYVRSPEEMWRIFGNELPEALLRTVEIAERCDLKLPENINHLPNYPIPEGEASSPDDYFEKIVRQGFERRRQKVWERQESRGELRHAISDYQTRLANEIAMIKQMGFAGYFLIVWDFVRYAREHAIPVGPGRGSSAGSLVAYCLEITDVDPLRYDLIFERFLNPGRVSLPDIDIDFCVKGRGDVINHVANLYGRDSVCQIITFGTLASRAAIKDVGRALEMPYAEVERIAKMIPPPVRGRNVSLAQALEQVPELRKEIESNPNVKDLMEIAQRLEGCARHSSVHAAGVVISPVPLQELIPIAVSGKEELTTQYVMSDLEKTGMLKVDFLALTALTVINDCLTTIKQLLGTEINWPDIALNDPKTMAVFGEGRTDAVFQFESSGMQEICRKLKPKDVEDLSALNALYRPGPLDGGMVEEFIQRHRGQKTVRYLVPEMKEILSNTFGVLVYQEP
;
A
#
# COMPACT_ATOMS: atom_id res chain seq x y z
N MET A 1 -10.60 6.50 45.39
CA MET A 1 -9.58 7.08 44.50
C MET A 1 -10.24 7.29 43.15
N PRO A 2 -9.96 8.38 42.41
CA PRO A 2 -10.37 8.45 41.01
C PRO A 2 -9.88 7.18 40.31
N GLU A 3 -10.70 6.64 39.41
CA GLU A 3 -10.31 5.51 38.57
C GLU A 3 -9.01 5.90 37.85
N GLN A 4 -7.94 5.09 37.96
CA GLN A 4 -6.61 5.41 37.44
C GLN A 4 -6.59 5.30 35.91
N ARG A 5 -7.36 6.16 35.24
CA ARG A 5 -7.51 6.19 33.78
C ARG A 5 -6.38 6.98 33.15
N PHE A 6 -5.92 6.53 32.00
CA PHE A 6 -4.89 7.18 31.18
C PHE A 6 -5.03 6.69 29.73
N ALA A 7 -4.75 7.56 28.77
CA ALA A 7 -4.67 7.21 27.36
C ALA A 7 -3.36 7.75 26.76
N HIS A 8 -2.64 6.93 25.99
CA HIS A 8 -1.46 7.42 25.27
C HIS A 8 -1.89 8.34 24.13
N LEU A 9 -1.41 9.59 24.16
CA LEU A 9 -1.67 10.61 23.14
C LEU A 9 -0.44 10.95 22.28
N HIS A 10 0.72 10.37 22.61
CA HIS A 10 1.99 10.58 21.91
C HIS A 10 2.75 9.25 21.88
N LEU A 11 2.75 8.60 20.72
CA LEU A 11 3.54 7.39 20.45
C LEU A 11 3.85 7.23 18.96
N HIS A 12 4.94 6.53 18.70
CA HIS A 12 5.52 6.29 17.39
C HIS A 12 5.42 4.83 17.02
N THR A 13 4.70 4.54 15.94
CA THR A 13 4.65 3.21 15.35
C THR A 13 5.88 2.95 14.49
N ASP A 14 6.00 1.74 13.96
CA ASP A 14 7.04 1.40 12.99
C ASP A 14 6.97 2.22 11.69
N TYR A 15 5.89 2.99 11.48
CA TYR A 15 5.79 3.97 10.41
C TYR A 15 6.50 5.30 10.67
N SER A 16 6.97 5.55 11.90
CA SER A 16 8.09 6.47 12.14
C SER A 16 9.39 5.75 11.71
N LEU A 17 9.58 5.68 10.39
CA LEU A 17 10.54 4.77 9.75
C LEU A 17 11.95 4.84 10.37
N LEU A 18 12.43 3.69 10.85
CA LEU A 18 13.75 3.48 11.49
C LEU A 18 13.97 4.26 12.78
N ASP A 19 12.89 4.70 13.42
CA ASP A 19 12.89 5.40 14.70
C ASP A 19 11.90 4.72 15.66
N GLY A 20 10.62 4.62 15.28
CA GLY A 20 9.63 3.83 16.02
C GLY A 20 9.75 2.33 15.75
N ALA A 21 9.53 1.51 16.78
CA ALA A 21 9.53 0.05 16.74
C ALA A 21 8.15 -0.56 17.12
N ILE A 22 7.14 0.27 17.37
CA ILE A 22 5.82 -0.21 17.79
C ILE A 22 5.01 -0.67 16.58
N GLN A 23 4.87 -1.98 16.41
CA GLN A 23 3.98 -2.52 15.39
C GLN A 23 2.50 -2.34 15.78
N ILE A 24 1.67 -1.93 14.83
CA ILE A 24 0.25 -1.58 15.05
C ILE A 24 -0.57 -2.72 15.70
N LYS A 25 -0.44 -3.96 15.21
CA LYS A 25 -1.23 -5.09 15.73
C LYS A 25 -0.84 -5.47 17.18
N PRO A 26 0.46 -5.62 17.50
CA PRO A 26 0.91 -5.75 18.88
C PRO A 26 0.47 -4.59 19.79
N LEU A 27 0.53 -3.34 19.30
CA LEU A 27 0.07 -2.18 20.06
C LEU A 27 -1.42 -2.26 20.43
N ALA A 28 -2.28 -2.60 19.47
CA ALA A 28 -3.72 -2.71 19.73
C ALA A 28 -4.02 -3.78 20.79
N LYS A 29 -3.31 -4.92 20.73
CA LYS A 29 -3.40 -5.98 21.76
C LYS A 29 -2.91 -5.50 23.12
N ARG A 30 -1.73 -4.85 23.18
CA ARG A 30 -1.16 -4.36 24.44
C ARG A 30 -2.05 -3.30 25.10
N THR A 31 -2.63 -2.41 24.30
CA THR A 31 -3.52 -1.35 24.79
C THR A 31 -4.79 -1.93 25.41
N GLU A 32 -5.37 -2.95 24.79
CA GLU A 32 -6.48 -3.75 25.34
C GLU A 32 -6.09 -4.44 26.66
N GLU A 33 -4.93 -5.13 26.70
CA GLU A 33 -4.42 -5.82 27.90
C GLU A 33 -4.16 -4.87 29.07
N LEU A 34 -3.78 -3.61 28.79
CA LEU A 34 -3.55 -2.57 29.79
C LEU A 34 -4.84 -1.84 30.22
N GLY A 35 -6.01 -2.24 29.70
CA GLY A 35 -7.30 -1.66 30.08
C GLY A 35 -7.51 -0.22 29.61
N MET A 36 -6.76 0.26 28.61
CA MET A 36 -6.92 1.61 28.09
C MET A 36 -8.09 1.69 27.10
N SER A 37 -8.93 2.71 27.22
CA SER A 37 -10.09 2.90 26.33
C SER A 37 -9.74 3.55 24.99
N ALA A 38 -8.58 4.21 24.88
CA ALA A 38 -8.17 4.97 23.71
C ALA A 38 -6.65 5.04 23.58
N CYS A 39 -6.17 5.24 22.35
CA CYS A 39 -4.75 5.37 22.04
C CYS A 39 -4.56 6.18 20.75
N ALA A 40 -3.55 7.06 20.72
CA ALA A 40 -3.23 7.89 19.57
C ALA A 40 -2.01 7.39 18.81
N MET A 41 -2.05 7.46 17.48
CA MET A 41 -0.88 7.29 16.62
C MET A 41 -0.37 8.67 16.21
N THR A 42 0.89 9.00 16.51
CA THR A 42 1.46 10.33 16.23
C THR A 42 2.82 10.20 15.54
N ASP A 43 2.87 9.45 14.45
CA ASP A 43 4.11 9.20 13.73
C ASP A 43 4.78 10.48 13.20
N HIS A 44 6.11 10.42 13.07
CA HIS A 44 6.95 11.54 12.67
C HIS A 44 6.64 12.02 11.25
N GLY A 45 5.95 13.16 11.16
CA GLY A 45 5.70 13.90 9.93
C GLY A 45 4.94 13.12 8.87
N ASN A 46 4.24 12.04 9.22
CA ASN A 46 3.52 11.20 8.27
C ASN A 46 2.25 10.59 8.90
N MET A 47 1.41 10.03 8.02
CA MET A 47 0.20 9.30 8.37
C MET A 47 0.21 7.87 7.82
N PHE A 48 1.38 7.30 7.50
CA PHE A 48 1.47 6.06 6.71
C PHE A 48 0.61 4.90 7.26
N GLY A 49 0.60 4.74 8.58
CA GLY A 49 -0.14 3.68 9.28
C GLY A 49 -1.57 4.01 9.67
N ALA A 50 -2.12 5.18 9.33
CA ALA A 50 -3.33 5.72 9.97
C ALA A 50 -4.57 4.82 9.78
N ILE A 51 -4.79 4.33 8.56
CA ILE A 51 -5.94 3.47 8.25
C ILE A 51 -5.77 2.07 8.89
N SER A 52 -4.57 1.49 8.81
CA SER A 52 -4.24 0.24 9.49
C SER A 52 -4.43 0.34 11.01
N PHE A 53 -3.97 1.44 11.61
CA PHE A 53 -4.11 1.73 13.04
C PHE A 53 -5.57 1.88 13.46
N TYR A 54 -6.34 2.70 12.72
CA TYR A 54 -7.75 2.93 12.96
C TYR A 54 -8.53 1.61 13.05
N ASN A 55 -8.33 0.73 12.07
CA ASN A 55 -9.01 -0.55 12.00
C ASN A 55 -8.53 -1.55 13.05
N ALA A 56 -7.21 -1.60 13.30
CA ALA A 56 -6.65 -2.51 14.30
C ALA A 56 -7.14 -2.20 15.72
N MET A 57 -7.15 -0.92 16.10
CA MET A 57 -7.66 -0.47 17.39
C MET A 57 -9.15 -0.75 17.54
N LYS A 58 -9.97 -0.40 16.54
CA LYS A 58 -11.41 -0.69 16.55
C LYS A 58 -11.70 -2.18 16.71
N SER A 59 -10.94 -3.06 16.04
CA SER A 59 -11.13 -4.51 16.14
C SER A 59 -10.92 -5.08 17.55
N ARG A 60 -10.27 -4.31 18.42
CA ARG A 60 -9.94 -4.63 19.82
C ARG A 60 -10.78 -3.83 20.81
N GLY A 61 -11.80 -3.10 20.35
CA GLY A 61 -12.63 -2.24 21.21
C GLY A 61 -11.89 -1.01 21.77
N VAL A 62 -10.70 -0.69 21.27
CA VAL A 62 -9.94 0.50 21.66
C VAL A 62 -10.26 1.64 20.70
N LYS A 63 -10.53 2.84 21.23
CA LYS A 63 -10.80 4.03 20.42
C LYS A 63 -9.51 4.54 19.74
N PRO A 64 -9.41 4.53 18.40
CA PRO A 64 -8.26 5.09 17.71
C PRO A 64 -8.32 6.63 17.70
N ILE A 65 -7.19 7.27 17.95
CA ILE A 65 -6.98 8.70 17.72
C ILE A 65 -5.91 8.83 16.63
N ILE A 66 -6.27 9.48 15.52
CA ILE A 66 -5.33 9.70 14.42
C ILE A 66 -4.64 11.04 14.64
N GLY A 67 -3.32 11.02 14.66
CA GLY A 67 -2.50 12.20 14.82
C GLY A 67 -1.21 12.12 14.02
N CYS A 68 -0.36 13.13 14.22
CA CYS A 68 0.96 13.23 13.62
C CYS A 68 1.84 14.10 14.51
N GLU A 69 3.10 13.69 14.72
CA GLU A 69 4.10 14.61 15.25
C GLU A 69 4.73 15.37 14.08
N THR A 70 4.28 16.60 13.88
CA THR A 70 4.72 17.46 12.77
C THR A 70 6.03 18.17 13.08
N TYR A 71 6.82 18.44 12.04
CA TYR A 71 8.00 19.30 12.15
C TYR A 71 7.63 20.75 11.80
N ILE A 72 7.77 21.67 12.75
CA ILE A 72 7.51 23.10 12.56
C ILE A 72 8.83 23.86 12.35
N THR A 73 8.92 24.60 11.24
CA THR A 73 10.04 25.52 10.99
C THR A 73 9.89 26.84 11.74
N ARG A 74 10.99 27.55 12.00
CA ARG A 74 10.99 28.91 12.56
C ARG A 74 10.51 29.96 11.56
N GLY A 75 10.86 29.77 10.29
CA GLY A 75 10.62 30.72 9.22
C GLY A 75 9.58 30.18 8.23
N ASN A 76 9.82 30.43 6.94
CA ASN A 76 8.95 29.91 5.90
C ASN A 76 9.30 28.44 5.60
N ARG A 77 8.30 27.60 5.32
CA ARG A 77 8.53 26.19 4.97
C ARG A 77 9.35 26.00 3.69
N SER A 78 9.39 27.00 2.80
CA SER A 78 10.24 27.02 1.60
C SER A 78 11.72 27.31 1.90
N ASP A 79 12.06 27.79 3.10
CA ASP A 79 13.44 28.13 3.44
C ASP A 79 14.33 26.87 3.47
N ARG A 80 15.48 26.94 2.81
CA ARG A 80 16.50 25.86 2.77
C ARG A 80 17.82 26.25 3.43
N ALA A 81 17.88 27.42 4.06
CA ALA A 81 19.08 27.91 4.73
C ALA A 81 19.46 27.02 5.92
N ALA A 82 20.76 26.76 6.09
CA ALA A 82 21.26 26.10 7.28
C ALA A 82 21.00 26.97 8.51
N SER A 83 20.48 26.36 9.57
CA SER A 83 20.32 27.05 10.85
C SER A 83 21.70 27.45 11.40
N ALA A 84 21.74 28.55 12.15
CA ALA A 84 22.96 28.98 12.81
C ALA A 84 23.53 27.85 13.70
N PRO A 85 24.85 27.76 13.89
CA PRO A 85 25.45 26.78 14.80
C PRO A 85 24.82 26.87 16.21
N GLY A 86 24.25 25.76 16.71
CA GLY A 86 23.58 25.71 18.03
C GLY A 86 22.07 25.99 18.00
N GLU A 87 21.49 26.24 16.83
CA GLU A 87 20.05 26.43 16.66
C GLU A 87 19.34 25.18 16.13
N LYS A 88 18.22 24.81 16.76
CA LYS A 88 17.34 23.75 16.23
C LYS A 88 16.71 24.26 14.93
N ALA A 89 16.86 23.47 13.87
CA ALA A 89 16.30 23.79 12.57
C ALA A 89 14.78 23.72 12.54
N ASN A 90 14.23 22.71 13.23
CA ASN A 90 12.79 22.48 13.31
C ASN A 90 12.42 22.08 14.75
N PHE A 91 11.17 22.31 15.11
CA PHE A 91 10.55 21.90 16.37
C PHE A 91 9.46 20.87 16.13
N HIS A 92 9.03 20.21 17.19
CA HIS A 92 7.96 19.23 17.12
C HIS A 92 6.64 19.83 17.60
N LEU A 93 5.53 19.40 17.01
CA LEU A 93 4.18 19.69 17.46
C LEU A 93 3.29 18.48 17.20
N ILE A 94 2.64 17.97 18.25
CA ILE A 94 1.67 16.89 18.11
C ILE A 94 0.35 17.48 17.65
N LEU A 95 -0.23 16.92 16.59
CA LEU A 95 -1.57 17.26 16.11
C LEU A 95 -2.45 16.00 16.16
N LEU A 96 -3.65 16.13 16.73
CA LEU A 96 -4.65 15.07 16.86
C LEU A 96 -5.92 15.48 16.12
N ALA A 97 -6.43 14.62 15.26
CA ALA A 97 -7.70 14.83 14.56
C ALA A 97 -8.88 14.58 15.51
N LYS A 98 -9.63 15.65 15.81
CA LYS A 98 -10.81 15.58 16.67
C LYS A 98 -12.03 15.01 15.95
N ASP A 99 -12.15 15.30 14.66
CA ASP A 99 -13.29 14.97 13.81
C ASP A 99 -12.82 14.81 12.35
N LEU A 100 -13.76 14.60 11.42
CA LEU A 100 -13.44 14.41 10.00
C LEU A 100 -12.79 15.65 9.36
N ASP A 101 -13.15 16.85 9.80
CA ASP A 101 -12.53 18.10 9.29
C ASP A 101 -11.11 18.24 9.81
N GLY A 102 -10.88 17.88 11.07
CA GLY A 102 -9.53 17.72 11.64
C GLY A 102 -8.69 16.71 10.87
N TYR A 103 -9.26 15.54 10.54
CA TYR A 103 -8.56 14.55 9.72
C TYR A 103 -8.19 15.10 8.34
N ARG A 104 -9.11 15.78 7.65
CA ARG A 104 -8.82 16.43 6.35
C ARG A 104 -7.73 17.48 6.46
N ASN A 105 -7.75 18.29 7.52
CA ASN A 105 -6.70 19.27 7.77
C ASN A 105 -5.35 18.63 8.08
N LEU A 106 -5.33 17.53 8.83
CA LEU A 106 -4.10 16.75 9.07
C LEU A 106 -3.56 16.16 7.76
N VAL A 107 -4.44 15.67 6.90
CA VAL A 107 -4.10 15.20 5.54
C VAL A 107 -3.47 16.33 4.70
N ARG A 108 -4.06 17.53 4.69
CA ARG A 108 -3.50 18.69 3.97
C ARG A 108 -2.15 19.11 4.52
N LEU A 109 -2.03 19.23 5.84
CA LEU A 109 -0.79 19.63 6.52
C LEU A 109 0.36 18.67 6.22
N THR A 110 0.12 17.37 6.37
CA THR A 110 1.15 16.35 6.11
C THR A 110 1.51 16.27 4.62
N SER A 111 0.52 16.40 3.73
CA SER A 111 0.76 16.44 2.28
C SER A 111 1.64 17.63 1.88
N LYS A 112 1.28 18.84 2.32
CA LYS A 112 2.06 20.06 2.06
C LYS A 112 3.44 20.04 2.72
N ALA A 113 3.58 19.34 3.84
CA ALA A 113 4.89 19.14 4.46
C ALA A 113 5.85 18.35 3.55
N TYR A 114 5.34 17.38 2.78
CA TYR A 114 6.12 16.63 1.79
C TYR A 114 6.27 17.36 0.46
N THR A 115 5.24 18.04 -0.03
CA THR A 115 5.26 18.66 -1.38
C THR A 115 5.91 20.04 -1.41
N GLU A 116 5.76 20.84 -0.35
CA GLU A 116 6.26 22.23 -0.27
C GLU A 116 7.42 22.36 0.76
N GLY A 117 7.28 21.71 1.91
CA GLY A 117 8.13 21.94 3.09
C GLY A 117 9.33 21.01 3.25
N PHE A 118 9.48 20.01 2.37
CA PHE A 118 10.47 18.96 2.54
C PHE A 118 11.90 19.49 2.36
N TYR A 119 12.75 19.22 3.36
CA TYR A 119 14.20 19.44 3.27
C TYR A 119 14.94 18.17 3.71
N TYR A 120 15.23 18.03 5.01
CA TYR A 120 15.64 16.75 5.60
C TYR A 120 14.47 15.98 6.22
N LYS A 121 13.40 16.71 6.56
CA LYS A 121 12.15 16.22 7.14
C LYS A 121 11.00 16.96 6.45
N PRO A 122 9.78 16.39 6.43
CA PRO A 122 8.59 17.09 5.93
C PRO A 122 8.15 18.14 6.96
N ARG A 123 8.23 19.44 6.62
CA ARG A 123 8.00 20.54 7.58
C ARG A 123 6.79 21.37 7.22
N ILE A 124 6.10 21.87 8.24
CA ILE A 124 5.07 22.91 8.12
C ILE A 124 5.58 24.22 8.74
N ASP A 125 4.90 25.32 8.46
CA ASP A 125 5.08 26.60 9.14
C ASP A 125 3.81 27.01 9.88
N LYS A 126 3.91 28.05 10.73
CA LYS A 126 2.79 28.55 11.53
C LYS A 126 1.66 29.10 10.69
N GLN A 127 1.96 29.67 9.52
CA GLN A 127 0.94 30.17 8.60
C GLN A 127 0.07 29.02 8.11
N LEU A 128 0.69 27.96 7.61
CA LEU A 128 -0.03 26.79 7.12
C LEU A 128 -0.81 26.10 8.25
N LEU A 129 -0.24 26.05 9.46
CA LEU A 129 -0.94 25.55 10.64
C LEU A 129 -2.21 26.38 10.92
N ALA A 130 -2.13 27.72 10.86
CA ALA A 130 -3.28 28.60 11.07
C ALA A 130 -4.37 28.44 10.00
N GLU A 131 -3.99 28.19 8.74
CA GLU A 131 -4.93 27.92 7.64
C GLU A 131 -5.69 26.60 7.83
N HIS A 132 -5.11 25.64 8.56
CA HIS A 132 -5.64 24.28 8.72
C HIS A 132 -5.74 23.82 10.18
N SER A 133 -5.96 24.73 11.15
CA SER A 133 -6.03 24.37 12.58
C SER A 133 -7.41 23.85 13.02
N GLN A 134 -8.47 24.11 12.24
CA GLN A 134 -9.83 23.71 12.59
C GLN A 134 -9.95 22.18 12.74
N GLY A 135 -10.67 21.73 13.78
CA GLY A 135 -10.88 20.30 14.03
C GLY A 135 -9.65 19.58 14.59
N LEU A 136 -8.56 20.28 14.88
CA LEU A 136 -7.35 19.70 15.47
C LEU A 136 -7.22 20.05 16.96
N ILE A 137 -6.57 19.16 17.71
CA ILE A 137 -6.03 19.42 19.04
C ILE A 137 -4.51 19.31 18.95
N ALA A 138 -3.78 20.24 19.54
CA ALA A 138 -2.33 20.27 19.54
C ALA A 138 -1.73 20.09 20.93
N LEU A 139 -0.63 19.34 21.03
CA LEU A 139 0.19 19.24 22.23
C LEU A 139 1.58 19.80 21.95
N SER A 140 2.19 20.44 22.95
CA SER A 140 3.48 21.11 22.78
C SER A 140 4.67 20.18 22.49
N ALA A 141 4.46 18.86 22.38
CA ALA A 141 5.44 17.83 22.05
C ALA A 141 6.52 17.61 23.13
N CYS A 142 7.58 16.90 22.76
CA CYS A 142 8.69 16.51 23.62
C CYS A 142 9.66 17.68 23.93
N MET A 143 10.90 17.38 24.32
CA MET A 143 11.98 18.37 24.50
C MET A 143 12.33 19.15 23.21
N SER A 144 11.82 18.70 22.06
CA SER A 144 11.91 19.40 20.77
C SER A 144 10.70 20.27 20.45
N GLY A 145 9.71 20.34 21.32
CA GLY A 145 8.66 21.35 21.27
C GLY A 145 9.17 22.77 21.49
N VAL A 146 8.51 23.76 20.90
CA VAL A 146 8.94 25.17 21.01
C VAL A 146 8.99 25.62 22.48
N PRO A 147 7.93 25.47 23.31
CA PRO A 147 7.98 25.95 24.69
C PRO A 147 9.06 25.24 25.52
N SER A 148 9.14 23.91 25.44
CA SER A 148 10.15 23.11 26.15
C SER A 148 11.58 23.46 25.75
N ALA A 149 11.82 23.72 24.46
CA ALA A 149 13.13 24.11 23.96
C ALA A 149 13.55 25.52 24.42
N MET A 150 12.60 26.46 24.57
CA MET A 150 12.88 27.78 25.13
C MET A 150 13.13 27.71 26.64
N LEU A 151 12.34 26.93 27.38
CA LEU A 151 12.56 26.69 28.82
C LEU A 151 13.92 26.03 29.08
N ALA A 152 14.37 25.12 28.22
CA ALA A 152 15.69 24.50 28.34
C ALA A 152 16.86 25.48 28.16
N ARG A 153 16.59 26.69 27.65
CA ARG A 153 17.54 27.81 27.51
C ARG A 153 17.29 28.93 28.53
N ASP A 154 16.44 28.68 29.53
CA ASP A 154 16.00 29.64 30.54
C ASP A 154 15.22 30.86 29.97
N ASN A 155 14.71 30.76 28.73
CA ASN A 155 13.94 31.81 28.06
C ASN A 155 12.43 31.69 28.39
N CYS A 156 12.05 31.94 29.65
CA CYS A 156 10.67 31.79 30.12
C CYS A 156 9.65 32.71 29.41
N ASP A 157 10.02 33.94 29.06
CA ASP A 157 9.12 34.88 28.39
C ASP A 157 8.84 34.48 26.93
N GLU A 158 9.86 34.02 26.21
CA GLU A 158 9.68 33.49 24.85
C GLU A 158 8.85 32.20 24.87
N ALA A 159 9.04 31.34 25.87
CA ALA A 159 8.22 30.14 26.04
C ALA A 159 6.74 30.50 26.25
N ALA A 160 6.44 31.53 27.05
CA ALA A 160 5.09 32.02 27.28
C ALA A 160 4.47 32.64 26.02
N ALA A 161 5.21 33.50 25.34
CA ALA A 161 4.75 34.10 24.08
C ALA A 161 4.44 33.03 23.02
N ALA A 162 5.33 32.05 22.86
CA ALA A 162 5.12 30.96 21.91
C ALA A 162 3.91 30.08 22.30
N ALA A 163 3.75 29.76 23.58
CA ALA A 163 2.62 28.95 24.03
C ALA A 163 1.27 29.64 23.76
N VAL A 164 1.18 30.94 24.03
CA VAL A 164 -0.02 31.74 23.74
C VAL A 164 -0.28 31.83 22.24
N GLU A 165 0.76 32.07 21.43
CA GLU A 165 0.64 32.12 19.97
C GLU A 165 0.11 30.79 19.39
N PHE A 166 0.59 29.64 19.89
CA PHE A 166 0.04 28.34 19.47
C PHE A 166 -1.41 28.14 19.94
N GLU A 167 -1.79 28.59 21.14
CA GLU A 167 -3.18 28.55 21.57
C GLU A 167 -4.08 29.45 20.70
N GLU A 168 -3.61 30.64 20.30
CA GLU A 168 -4.33 31.54 19.40
C GLU A 168 -4.56 30.89 18.03
N ILE A 169 -3.53 30.25 17.47
CA ILE A 169 -3.60 29.53 16.19
C ILE A 169 -4.58 28.35 16.26
N MET A 170 -4.49 27.55 17.32
CA MET A 170 -5.30 26.33 17.48
C MET A 170 -6.72 26.60 18.00
N GLY A 171 -6.94 27.79 18.55
CA GLY A 171 -8.14 28.17 19.29
C GLY A 171 -8.10 27.72 20.75
N LYS A 172 -8.68 28.55 21.61
CA LYS A 172 -8.73 28.35 23.06
C LYS A 172 -9.26 26.96 23.43
N GLY A 173 -8.51 26.24 24.27
CA GLY A 173 -8.85 24.88 24.71
C GLY A 173 -8.53 23.75 23.72
N ASN A 174 -7.88 24.05 22.59
CA ASN A 174 -7.35 23.06 21.64
C ASN A 174 -5.82 22.95 21.66
N TYR A 175 -5.12 23.68 22.53
CA TYR A 175 -3.69 23.56 22.73
C TYR A 175 -3.36 23.20 24.17
N PHE A 176 -2.41 22.29 24.36
CA PHE A 176 -2.01 21.74 25.65
C PHE A 176 -0.49 21.74 25.81
N LEU A 177 -0.01 22.06 27.00
CA LEU A 177 1.39 21.94 27.36
C LEU A 177 1.68 20.50 27.78
N GLU A 178 2.55 19.85 27.03
CA GLU A 178 2.86 18.44 27.21
C GLU A 178 3.97 18.23 28.25
N ILE A 179 3.71 17.36 29.23
CA ILE A 179 4.66 17.00 30.28
C ILE A 179 5.00 15.51 30.23
N GLN A 180 6.29 15.21 30.31
CA GLN A 180 6.86 13.88 30.14
C GLN A 180 7.93 13.62 31.22
N GLU A 181 8.13 12.35 31.58
CA GLU A 181 9.12 11.95 32.57
C GLU A 181 9.78 10.62 32.21
N HIS A 182 11.01 10.72 31.69
CA HIS A 182 11.81 9.57 31.29
C HIS A 182 13.05 9.39 32.18
N GLY A 183 13.25 10.20 33.23
CA GLY A 183 14.48 10.20 34.03
C GLY A 183 15.63 10.95 33.35
N LEU A 184 15.32 11.93 32.51
CA LEU A 184 16.32 12.78 31.84
C LEU A 184 16.56 14.07 32.63
N ASP A 185 17.82 14.44 32.85
CA ASP A 185 18.19 15.70 33.53
C ASP A 185 17.55 16.93 32.89
N ALA A 186 17.48 16.95 31.56
CA ALA A 186 16.87 18.05 30.82
C ALA A 186 15.36 18.19 31.11
N GLN A 187 14.64 17.07 31.24
CA GLN A 187 13.21 17.08 31.61
C GLN A 187 13.02 17.53 33.07
N GLN A 188 13.87 17.04 33.98
CA GLN A 188 13.82 17.44 35.39
C GLN A 188 14.03 18.95 35.58
N ARG A 189 14.96 19.56 34.82
CA ARG A 189 15.22 21.00 34.87
C ARG A 189 14.01 21.84 34.43
N ILE A 190 13.33 21.43 33.36
CA ILE A 190 12.19 22.20 32.82
C ILE A 190 10.85 21.85 33.48
N ARG A 191 10.75 20.78 34.28
CA ARG A 191 9.49 20.31 34.89
C ARG A 191 8.77 21.40 35.69
N LYS A 192 9.47 22.05 36.62
CA LYS A 192 8.92 23.15 37.43
C LYS A 192 8.60 24.39 36.57
N PRO A 193 9.53 24.88 35.72
CA PRO A 193 9.23 25.97 34.79
C PRO A 193 8.00 25.71 33.89
N LEU A 194 7.80 24.48 33.43
CA LEU A 194 6.67 24.12 32.57
C LEU A 194 5.33 24.16 33.33
N VAL A 195 5.31 23.72 34.60
CA VAL A 195 4.13 23.86 35.46
C VAL A 195 3.81 25.32 35.73
N GLU A 196 4.84 26.15 35.95
CA GLU A 196 4.64 27.59 36.13
C GLU A 196 4.18 28.29 34.85
N LEU A 197 4.70 27.85 33.69
CA LEU A 197 4.25 28.30 32.38
C LEU A 197 2.75 28.04 32.18
N SER A 198 2.28 26.85 32.54
CA SER A 198 0.86 26.49 32.51
C SER A 198 0.02 27.42 33.39
N ARG A 199 0.46 27.72 34.62
CA ARG A 199 -0.22 28.66 35.52
C ARG A 199 -0.25 30.08 34.97
N ARG A 200 0.88 30.56 34.43
CA ARG A 200 1.05 31.90 33.90
C ARG A 200 0.19 32.16 32.66
N THR A 201 0.11 31.18 31.76
CA THR A 201 -0.61 31.30 30.48
C THR A 201 -2.08 30.87 30.60
N GLY A 202 -2.41 30.03 31.58
CA GLY A 202 -3.72 29.38 31.69
C GLY A 202 -3.87 28.16 30.77
N ILE A 203 -2.84 27.82 29.98
CA ILE A 203 -2.85 26.67 29.08
C ILE A 203 -2.66 25.39 29.91
N PRO A 204 -3.58 24.41 29.83
CA PRO A 204 -3.54 23.21 30.67
C PRO A 204 -2.40 22.24 30.30
N LEU A 205 -1.95 21.49 31.30
CA LEU A 205 -0.99 20.40 31.11
C LEU A 205 -1.67 19.10 30.66
N VAL A 206 -0.93 18.30 29.90
CA VAL A 206 -1.29 16.92 29.52
C VAL A 206 -0.07 16.01 29.66
N ALA A 207 -0.24 14.87 30.32
CA ALA A 207 0.85 13.91 30.53
C ALA A 207 0.94 12.89 29.39
N THR A 208 2.14 12.63 28.89
CA THR A 208 2.39 11.64 27.84
C THR A 208 3.70 10.90 28.11
N ASN A 209 4.04 9.89 27.28
CA ASN A 209 5.27 9.10 27.43
C ASN A 209 6.08 8.93 26.14
N ASP A 210 5.70 9.59 25.04
CA ASP A 210 6.48 9.59 23.80
C ASP A 210 7.01 8.20 23.41
N ALA A 211 6.10 7.21 23.38
CA ALA A 211 6.50 5.80 23.34
C ALA A 211 7.00 5.42 21.95
N HIS A 212 8.19 4.80 21.86
CA HIS A 212 8.83 4.36 20.62
C HIS A 212 8.95 2.83 20.51
N TYR A 213 8.70 2.09 21.59
CA TYR A 213 8.69 0.62 21.61
C TYR A 213 7.65 0.07 22.57
N LEU A 214 7.33 -1.23 22.47
CA LEU A 214 6.13 -1.77 23.11
C LEU A 214 6.32 -2.04 24.60
N THR A 215 7.41 -2.70 24.98
CA THR A 215 7.69 -3.06 26.38
C THR A 215 9.08 -2.63 26.82
N PRO A 216 9.38 -2.56 28.15
CA PRO A 216 10.70 -2.17 28.64
C PRO A 216 11.85 -3.01 28.06
N GLU A 217 11.60 -4.29 27.78
CA GLU A 217 12.57 -5.24 27.24
C GLU A 217 12.99 -4.91 25.80
N ASP A 218 12.20 -4.10 25.08
CA ASP A 218 12.46 -3.75 23.69
C ASP A 218 13.42 -2.55 23.55
N ALA A 219 13.80 -1.90 24.65
CA ALA A 219 14.67 -0.72 24.64
C ALA A 219 15.99 -0.96 23.90
N ARG A 220 16.56 -2.16 24.03
CA ARG A 220 17.79 -2.54 23.32
C ARG A 220 17.55 -2.78 21.83
N ALA A 221 16.42 -3.39 21.47
CA ALA A 221 16.08 -3.59 20.06
C ALA A 221 15.86 -2.26 19.35
N HIS A 222 15.18 -1.32 20.01
CA HIS A 222 15.03 0.05 19.54
C HIS A 222 16.39 0.77 19.38
N ASP A 223 17.31 0.64 20.34
CA ASP A 223 18.66 1.21 20.22
C ASP A 223 19.40 0.70 18.96
N VAL A 224 19.26 -0.59 18.65
CA VAL A 224 19.81 -1.18 17.43
C VAL A 224 19.07 -0.70 16.19
N LEU A 225 17.74 -0.50 16.24
CA LEU A 225 16.97 0.07 15.15
C LEU A 225 17.48 1.48 14.77
N LEU A 226 17.77 2.33 15.75
CA LEU A 226 18.38 3.65 15.51
C LEU A 226 19.76 3.56 14.85
N CYS A 227 20.56 2.53 15.21
CA CYS A 227 21.84 2.25 14.55
C CYS A 227 21.63 1.85 13.09
N ILE A 228 20.63 1.00 12.80
CA ILE A 228 20.25 0.62 11.43
C ILE A 228 19.83 1.86 10.64
N GLY A 229 18.99 2.73 11.21
CA GLY A 229 18.50 3.95 10.59
C GLY A 229 19.59 4.98 10.28
N SER A 230 20.53 5.16 11.21
CA SER A 230 21.64 6.10 11.06
C SER A 230 22.83 5.53 10.28
N GLY A 231 22.80 4.24 9.91
CA GLY A 231 23.91 3.56 9.24
C GLY A 231 25.16 3.41 10.12
N LYS A 232 24.99 3.40 11.46
CA LYS A 232 26.07 3.32 12.46
C LYS A 232 26.05 1.97 13.18
N THR A 233 27.09 1.71 13.97
CA THR A 233 27.16 0.52 14.83
C THR A 233 26.89 0.89 16.29
N VAL A 234 26.57 -0.10 17.12
CA VAL A 234 26.34 0.08 18.56
C VAL A 234 27.58 0.61 19.30
N ASN A 235 28.77 0.40 18.72
CA ASN A 235 30.06 0.83 19.25
C ASN A 235 30.45 2.26 18.82
N ASP A 236 29.74 2.88 17.87
CA ASP A 236 30.02 4.24 17.45
C ASP A 236 29.65 5.25 18.55
N THR A 237 30.64 6.04 18.99
CA THR A 237 30.47 7.06 20.03
C THR A 237 29.58 8.23 19.62
N ASN A 238 29.48 8.53 18.32
CA ASN A 238 28.68 9.62 17.78
C ASN A 238 27.34 9.14 17.21
N ARG A 239 26.78 8.04 17.72
CA ARG A 239 25.49 7.51 17.26
C ARG A 239 24.29 8.16 17.95
N LEU A 240 23.13 8.10 17.29
CA LEU A 240 21.86 8.44 17.92
C LEU A 240 21.54 7.37 18.95
N ARG A 241 21.28 7.78 20.19
CA ARG A 241 20.92 6.90 21.31
C ARG A 241 20.01 7.65 22.25
N TYR A 242 18.95 6.99 22.71
CA TYR A 242 18.09 7.54 23.75
C TYR A 242 18.79 7.31 25.10
N ALA A 243 18.92 8.39 25.88
CA ALA A 243 19.69 8.36 27.13
C ALA A 243 19.00 7.56 28.26
N SER A 244 17.72 7.20 28.06
CA SER A 244 16.91 6.46 29.03
C SER A 244 16.12 5.33 28.35
N PRO A 245 15.88 4.19 29.03
CA PRO A 245 15.08 3.08 28.50
C PRO A 245 13.56 3.25 28.73
N ASN A 246 13.08 4.45 29.04
CA ASN A 246 11.71 4.67 29.50
C ASN A 246 10.67 5.04 28.41
N PHE A 247 11.01 4.89 27.13
CA PHE A 247 10.17 5.27 25.98
C PHE A 247 9.30 4.10 25.48
N TYR A 248 8.68 3.35 26.40
CA TYR A 248 7.77 2.25 26.06
C TYR A 248 6.30 2.60 26.31
N VAL A 249 5.38 1.74 25.86
CA VAL A 249 3.95 1.86 26.17
C VAL A 249 3.71 1.52 27.65
N ARG A 250 3.83 2.54 28.51
CA ARG A 250 3.58 2.45 29.95
C ARG A 250 2.12 2.13 30.27
N SER A 251 1.89 1.39 31.35
CA SER A 251 0.56 1.15 31.89
C SER A 251 -0.02 2.41 32.55
N PRO A 252 -1.36 2.51 32.70
CA PRO A 252 -1.97 3.58 33.47
C PRO A 252 -1.39 3.65 34.89
N GLU A 253 -1.19 2.51 35.57
CA GLU A 253 -0.64 2.47 36.92
C GLU A 253 0.76 3.06 37.00
N GLU A 254 1.63 2.79 36.02
CA GLU A 254 2.96 3.39 35.94
C GLU A 254 2.89 4.91 35.78
N MET A 255 2.04 5.40 34.89
CA MET A 255 1.85 6.84 34.66
C MET A 255 1.28 7.53 35.92
N TRP A 256 0.35 6.88 36.62
CA TRP A 256 -0.22 7.36 37.88
C TRP A 256 0.79 7.36 39.03
N ARG A 257 1.74 6.42 39.07
CA ARG A 257 2.85 6.48 40.05
C ARG A 257 3.75 7.70 39.83
N ILE A 258 3.94 8.10 38.57
CA ILE A 258 4.83 9.22 38.21
C ILE A 258 4.16 10.57 38.45
N PHE A 259 2.94 10.76 37.94
CA PHE A 259 2.27 12.06 37.95
C PHE A 259 1.09 12.14 38.92
N GLY A 260 0.51 11.03 39.37
CA GLY A 260 -0.78 11.01 40.07
C GLY A 260 -0.82 11.75 41.41
N ASN A 261 0.32 11.86 42.10
CA ASN A 261 0.39 12.59 43.38
C ASN A 261 0.48 14.12 43.20
N GLU A 262 1.12 14.58 42.12
CA GLU A 262 1.44 16.01 41.93
C GLU A 262 0.57 16.66 40.85
N LEU A 263 0.26 15.93 39.77
CA LEU A 263 -0.42 16.39 38.57
C LEU A 263 -1.47 15.38 38.08
N PRO A 264 -2.42 14.92 38.92
CA PRO A 264 -3.46 13.97 38.49
C PRO A 264 -4.32 14.51 37.35
N GLU A 265 -4.55 15.82 37.30
CA GLU A 265 -5.31 16.46 36.22
C GLU A 265 -4.64 16.29 34.85
N ALA A 266 -3.31 16.25 34.77
CA ALA A 266 -2.60 16.08 33.50
C ALA A 266 -2.81 14.67 32.93
N LEU A 267 -2.99 13.66 33.80
CA LEU A 267 -3.33 12.29 33.41
C LEU A 267 -4.79 12.19 32.97
N LEU A 268 -5.73 12.74 33.75
CA LEU A 268 -7.15 12.75 33.39
C LEU A 268 -7.41 13.52 32.09
N ARG A 269 -6.64 14.58 31.82
CA ARG A 269 -6.70 15.34 30.56
C ARG A 269 -6.49 14.47 29.33
N THR A 270 -5.65 13.43 29.43
CA THR A 270 -5.42 12.52 28.30
C THR A 270 -6.71 11.84 27.86
N VAL A 271 -7.54 11.46 28.83
CA VAL A 271 -8.82 10.80 28.64
C VAL A 271 -9.86 11.79 28.13
N GLU A 272 -9.89 13.01 28.69
CA GLU A 272 -10.77 14.09 28.20
C GLU A 272 -10.50 14.44 26.72
N ILE A 273 -9.22 14.55 26.34
CA ILE A 273 -8.82 14.77 24.94
C ILE A 273 -9.24 13.57 24.08
N ALA A 274 -8.99 12.35 24.55
CA ALA A 274 -9.41 11.15 23.85
C ALA A 274 -10.93 11.07 23.63
N GLU A 275 -11.72 11.49 24.63
CA GLU A 275 -13.19 11.56 24.54
C GLU A 275 -13.65 12.61 23.52
N ARG A 276 -12.97 13.75 23.44
CA ARG A 276 -13.22 14.81 22.43
C ARG A 276 -12.95 14.38 20.99
N CYS A 277 -12.02 13.45 20.76
CA CYS A 277 -11.69 12.98 19.41
C CYS A 277 -12.67 11.91 18.91
N ASP A 278 -13.72 12.26 18.16
CA ASP A 278 -14.70 11.32 17.57
C ASP A 278 -14.55 11.24 16.04
N LEU A 279 -13.40 10.77 15.55
CA LEU A 279 -13.19 10.56 14.12
C LEU A 279 -13.93 9.31 13.61
N LYS A 280 -14.85 9.53 12.66
CA LYS A 280 -15.51 8.48 11.89
C LYS A 280 -15.06 8.57 10.44
N LEU A 281 -14.22 7.64 10.02
CA LEU A 281 -13.84 7.53 8.62
C LEU A 281 -15.05 7.03 7.81
N PRO A 282 -15.36 7.64 6.65
CA PRO A 282 -16.47 7.18 5.84
C PRO A 282 -16.26 5.75 5.35
N GLU A 283 -17.31 4.94 5.38
CA GLU A 283 -17.33 3.57 4.87
C GLU A 283 -18.20 3.51 3.61
N ASN A 284 -17.86 2.63 2.68
CA ASN A 284 -18.61 2.40 1.42
C ASN A 284 -18.77 3.64 0.53
N ILE A 285 -17.86 4.61 0.62
CA ILE A 285 -17.76 5.71 -0.35
C ILE A 285 -16.90 5.25 -1.52
N ASN A 286 -17.28 5.61 -2.74
CA ASN A 286 -16.45 5.44 -3.93
C ASN A 286 -16.12 6.81 -4.51
N HIS A 287 -14.84 7.16 -4.52
CA HIS A 287 -14.33 8.40 -5.11
C HIS A 287 -13.98 8.18 -6.57
N LEU A 288 -15.01 8.02 -7.40
CA LEU A 288 -14.85 7.87 -8.85
C LEU A 288 -14.59 9.24 -9.51
N PRO A 289 -13.55 9.37 -10.35
CA PRO A 289 -13.34 10.55 -11.17
C PRO A 289 -14.48 10.75 -12.18
N ASN A 290 -14.80 12.00 -12.48
CA ASN A 290 -15.71 12.33 -13.58
C ASN A 290 -14.94 12.32 -14.89
N TYR A 291 -15.38 11.52 -15.86
CA TYR A 291 -14.80 11.55 -17.21
C TYR A 291 -15.19 12.87 -17.91
N PRO A 292 -14.24 13.63 -18.46
CA PRO A 292 -14.54 14.87 -19.16
C PRO A 292 -15.15 14.57 -20.54
N ILE A 293 -16.47 14.56 -20.61
CA ILE A 293 -17.22 14.34 -21.86
C ILE A 293 -17.05 15.58 -22.76
N PRO A 294 -16.68 15.42 -24.04
CA PRO A 294 -16.60 16.57 -24.95
C PRO A 294 -17.95 17.27 -25.10
N GLU A 295 -17.93 18.60 -25.18
CA GLU A 295 -19.15 19.41 -25.24
C GLU A 295 -20.01 19.04 -26.45
N GLY A 296 -21.31 18.82 -26.23
CA GLY A 296 -22.27 18.45 -27.27
C GLY A 296 -22.30 16.97 -27.68
N GLU A 297 -21.41 16.12 -27.15
CA GLU A 297 -21.35 14.70 -27.52
C GLU A 297 -22.41 13.82 -26.84
N ALA A 298 -22.80 14.17 -25.61
CA ALA A 298 -23.82 13.47 -24.81
C ALA A 298 -24.31 14.31 -23.61
N SER A 299 -25.49 13.98 -23.09
CA SER A 299 -26.10 14.64 -21.93
C SER A 299 -25.71 14.00 -20.59
N SER A 300 -25.19 12.77 -20.59
CA SER A 300 -24.78 12.04 -19.39
C SER A 300 -23.59 11.10 -19.66
N PRO A 301 -22.82 10.70 -18.63
CA PRO A 301 -21.78 9.67 -18.75
C PRO A 301 -22.30 8.34 -19.28
N ASP A 302 -23.53 7.96 -18.90
CA ASP A 302 -24.17 6.72 -19.34
C ASP A 302 -24.49 6.74 -20.84
N ASP A 303 -24.93 7.89 -21.36
CA ASP A 303 -25.23 8.05 -22.79
C ASP A 303 -23.96 8.03 -23.62
N TYR A 304 -22.92 8.73 -23.15
CA TYR A 304 -21.62 8.75 -23.82
C TYR A 304 -20.98 7.35 -23.81
N PHE A 305 -20.98 6.66 -22.67
CA PHE A 305 -20.51 5.30 -22.53
C PHE A 305 -21.20 4.36 -23.53
N GLU A 306 -22.55 4.34 -23.57
CA GLU A 306 -23.28 3.48 -24.50
C GLU A 306 -22.95 3.80 -25.96
N LYS A 307 -22.84 5.08 -26.32
CA LYS A 307 -22.44 5.51 -27.66
C LYS A 307 -21.07 4.95 -28.05
N ILE A 308 -20.06 5.10 -27.21
CA ILE A 308 -18.69 4.62 -27.46
C ILE A 308 -18.64 3.09 -27.54
N VAL A 309 -19.36 2.39 -26.65
CA VAL A 309 -19.44 0.93 -26.67
C VAL A 309 -20.07 0.42 -27.97
N ARG A 310 -21.18 1.01 -28.42
CA ARG A 310 -21.85 0.63 -29.68
C ARG A 310 -20.97 0.90 -30.90
N GLN A 311 -20.21 1.99 -30.90
CA GLN A 311 -19.21 2.22 -31.95
C GLN A 311 -18.09 1.17 -31.91
N GLY A 312 -17.63 0.78 -30.72
CA GLY A 312 -16.66 -0.30 -30.52
C GLY A 312 -17.15 -1.65 -31.03
N PHE A 313 -18.41 -1.97 -30.76
CA PHE A 313 -19.07 -3.16 -31.29
C PHE A 313 -19.04 -3.19 -32.82
N GLU A 314 -19.40 -2.09 -33.47
CA GLU A 314 -19.39 -2.01 -34.94
C GLU A 314 -17.97 -2.14 -35.51
N ARG A 315 -16.95 -1.57 -34.85
CA ARG A 315 -15.54 -1.77 -35.22
C ARG A 315 -15.13 -3.23 -35.13
N ARG A 316 -15.46 -3.93 -34.05
CA ARG A 316 -15.15 -5.37 -33.87
C ARG A 316 -15.90 -6.23 -34.87
N ARG A 317 -17.17 -5.91 -35.14
CA ARG A 317 -17.99 -6.57 -36.17
C ARG A 317 -17.30 -6.54 -37.53
N GLN A 318 -16.96 -5.36 -38.03
CA GLN A 318 -16.37 -5.19 -39.36
C GLN A 318 -14.95 -5.78 -39.46
N LYS A 319 -14.13 -5.62 -38.42
CA LYS A 319 -12.71 -6.03 -38.46
C LYS A 319 -12.50 -7.51 -38.15
N VAL A 320 -13.32 -8.11 -37.28
CA VAL A 320 -13.09 -9.44 -36.71
C VAL A 320 -14.22 -10.39 -37.08
N TRP A 321 -15.45 -10.13 -36.61
CA TRP A 321 -16.53 -11.12 -36.68
C TRP A 321 -17.03 -11.38 -38.09
N GLU A 322 -17.20 -10.37 -38.94
CA GLU A 322 -17.64 -10.57 -40.34
C GLU A 322 -16.61 -11.39 -41.14
N ARG A 323 -15.32 -11.22 -40.84
CA ARG A 323 -14.26 -12.04 -41.45
C ARG A 323 -14.30 -13.48 -40.94
N GLN A 324 -14.43 -13.67 -39.63
CA GLN A 324 -14.55 -15.02 -39.04
C GLN A 324 -15.81 -15.74 -39.51
N GLU A 325 -16.94 -15.05 -39.62
CA GLU A 325 -18.19 -15.57 -40.16
C GLU A 325 -18.01 -15.99 -41.62
N SER A 326 -17.35 -15.17 -42.45
CA SER A 326 -17.06 -15.53 -43.85
C SER A 326 -16.15 -16.76 -43.99
N ARG A 327 -15.33 -17.06 -42.97
CA ARG A 327 -14.47 -18.24 -42.91
C ARG A 327 -15.13 -19.44 -42.22
N GLY A 328 -16.33 -19.29 -41.66
CA GLY A 328 -16.99 -20.33 -40.87
C GLY A 328 -16.33 -20.61 -39.51
N GLU A 329 -15.56 -19.65 -38.98
CA GLU A 329 -14.79 -19.77 -37.74
C GLU A 329 -15.51 -19.16 -36.53
N LEU A 330 -16.61 -18.43 -36.74
CA LEU A 330 -17.38 -17.77 -35.68
C LEU A 330 -18.26 -18.79 -34.95
N ARG A 331 -18.01 -18.96 -33.64
CA ARG A 331 -18.70 -19.96 -32.80
C ARG A 331 -20.15 -19.58 -32.45
N HIS A 332 -20.44 -18.30 -32.32
CA HIS A 332 -21.74 -17.75 -31.91
C HIS A 332 -22.29 -16.80 -32.96
N ALA A 333 -23.60 -16.71 -33.11
CA ALA A 333 -24.21 -15.80 -34.07
C ALA A 333 -24.04 -14.35 -33.62
N ILE A 334 -23.97 -13.40 -34.56
CA ILE A 334 -23.86 -11.96 -34.24
C ILE A 334 -25.00 -11.47 -33.32
N SER A 335 -26.19 -12.10 -33.39
CA SER A 335 -27.32 -11.84 -32.49
C SER A 335 -27.02 -12.14 -31.02
N ASP A 336 -26.18 -13.15 -30.75
CA ASP A 336 -25.80 -13.54 -29.39
C ASP A 336 -24.91 -12.46 -28.76
N TYR A 337 -23.97 -11.92 -29.56
CA TYR A 337 -23.13 -10.78 -29.15
C TYR A 337 -23.97 -9.53 -28.87
N GLN A 338 -24.96 -9.21 -29.72
CA GLN A 338 -25.84 -8.06 -29.50
C GLN A 338 -26.64 -8.19 -28.19
N THR A 339 -27.15 -9.39 -27.92
CA THR A 339 -27.90 -9.69 -26.70
C THR A 339 -27.00 -9.57 -25.46
N ARG A 340 -25.81 -10.17 -25.49
CA ARG A 340 -24.83 -10.05 -24.41
C ARG A 340 -24.43 -8.59 -24.15
N LEU A 341 -24.15 -7.84 -25.22
CA LEU A 341 -23.75 -6.43 -25.11
C LEU A 341 -24.84 -5.58 -24.44
N ALA A 342 -26.11 -5.75 -24.84
CA ALA A 342 -27.22 -5.01 -24.25
C ALA A 342 -27.38 -5.30 -22.75
N ASN A 343 -27.24 -6.57 -22.35
CA ASN A 343 -27.32 -6.98 -20.95
C ASN A 343 -26.16 -6.39 -20.13
N GLU A 344 -24.92 -6.44 -20.64
CA GLU A 344 -23.75 -5.87 -19.97
C GLU A 344 -23.86 -4.35 -19.82
N ILE A 345 -24.27 -3.62 -20.89
CA ILE A 345 -24.47 -2.17 -20.83
C ILE A 345 -25.49 -1.80 -19.76
N ALA A 346 -26.63 -2.50 -19.73
CA ALA A 346 -27.69 -2.23 -18.75
C ALA A 346 -27.18 -2.45 -17.32
N MET A 347 -26.42 -3.52 -17.07
CA MET A 347 -25.88 -3.82 -15.74
C MET A 347 -24.83 -2.80 -15.30
N ILE A 348 -23.93 -2.38 -16.20
CA ILE A 348 -22.89 -1.38 -15.90
C ILE A 348 -23.51 -0.03 -15.55
N LYS A 349 -24.56 0.39 -16.28
CA LYS A 349 -25.33 1.60 -15.98
C LYS A 349 -26.04 1.48 -14.63
N GLN A 350 -26.72 0.37 -14.37
CA GLN A 350 -27.41 0.13 -13.11
C GLN A 350 -26.48 0.21 -11.89
N MET A 351 -25.23 -0.26 -12.03
CA MET A 351 -24.23 -0.21 -10.96
C MET A 351 -23.45 1.13 -10.88
N GLY A 352 -23.67 2.06 -11.83
CA GLY A 352 -23.01 3.36 -11.83
C GLY A 352 -21.53 3.34 -12.24
N PHE A 353 -21.11 2.33 -13.03
CA PHE A 353 -19.70 2.17 -13.43
C PHE A 353 -19.38 2.65 -14.85
N ALA A 354 -20.33 3.30 -15.54
CA ALA A 354 -20.10 3.84 -16.89
C ALA A 354 -18.90 4.80 -16.95
N GLY A 355 -18.78 5.70 -15.97
CA GLY A 355 -17.63 6.60 -15.85
C GLY A 355 -16.30 5.87 -15.71
N TYR A 356 -16.25 4.79 -14.92
CA TYR A 356 -15.05 3.97 -14.75
C TYR A 356 -14.60 3.33 -16.08
N PHE A 357 -15.54 2.73 -16.82
CA PHE A 357 -15.22 2.16 -18.13
C PHE A 357 -14.74 3.21 -19.14
N LEU A 358 -15.27 4.44 -19.09
CA LEU A 358 -14.80 5.54 -19.94
C LEU A 358 -13.37 5.96 -19.59
N ILE A 359 -13.04 6.07 -18.29
CA ILE A 359 -11.66 6.35 -17.84
C ILE A 359 -10.72 5.27 -18.41
N VAL A 360 -11.08 4.00 -18.24
CA VAL A 360 -10.25 2.87 -18.69
C VAL A 360 -10.10 2.83 -20.21
N TRP A 361 -11.19 3.01 -20.93
CA TRP A 361 -11.18 3.11 -22.38
C TRP A 361 -10.26 4.23 -22.89
N ASP A 362 -10.29 5.40 -22.26
CA ASP A 362 -9.57 6.58 -22.74
C ASP A 362 -8.05 6.39 -22.73
N PHE A 363 -7.48 5.87 -21.64
CA PHE A 363 -6.04 5.68 -21.58
C PHE A 363 -5.57 4.48 -22.42
N VAL A 364 -6.43 3.46 -22.65
CA VAL A 364 -6.16 2.38 -23.61
C VAL A 364 -6.19 2.91 -25.04
N ARG A 365 -7.17 3.76 -25.37
CA ARG A 365 -7.25 4.46 -26.66
C ARG A 365 -5.99 5.29 -26.89
N TYR A 366 -5.61 6.12 -25.92
CA TYR A 366 -4.39 6.93 -25.98
C TYR A 366 -3.15 6.08 -26.25
N ALA A 367 -2.98 4.97 -25.51
CA ALA A 367 -1.86 4.06 -25.70
C ALA A 367 -1.82 3.51 -27.13
N ARG A 368 -2.94 3.03 -27.66
CA ARG A 368 -3.02 2.51 -29.04
C ARG A 368 -2.74 3.59 -30.10
N GLU A 369 -3.30 4.78 -29.94
CA GLU A 369 -3.10 5.92 -30.86
C GLU A 369 -1.63 6.39 -30.90
N HIS A 370 -0.91 6.24 -29.79
CA HIS A 370 0.52 6.57 -29.68
C HIS A 370 1.45 5.36 -29.88
N ALA A 371 0.93 4.26 -30.42
CA ALA A 371 1.67 3.02 -30.68
C ALA A 371 2.39 2.45 -29.44
N ILE A 372 1.79 2.62 -28.26
CA ILE A 372 2.21 2.00 -27.01
C ILE A 372 1.51 0.64 -26.90
N PRO A 373 2.26 -0.49 -26.88
CA PRO A 373 1.67 -1.82 -26.74
C PRO A 373 0.91 -1.98 -25.42
N VAL A 374 -0.31 -2.49 -25.55
CA VAL A 374 -1.21 -2.85 -24.44
C VAL A 374 -1.39 -4.36 -24.46
N GLY A 375 -1.42 -5.00 -23.28
CA GLY A 375 -1.69 -6.43 -23.16
C GLY A 375 -3.12 -6.79 -23.53
N PRO A 376 -3.39 -8.08 -23.78
CA PRO A 376 -4.71 -8.54 -24.24
C PRO A 376 -5.82 -8.49 -23.17
N GLY A 377 -5.50 -8.08 -21.94
CA GLY A 377 -6.40 -8.04 -20.79
C GLY A 377 -6.03 -9.10 -19.74
N ARG A 378 -6.31 -8.79 -18.47
CA ARG A 378 -5.98 -9.64 -17.31
C ARG A 378 -7.15 -9.78 -16.35
N GLY A 379 -7.16 -10.90 -15.63
CA GLY A 379 -8.16 -11.16 -14.60
C GLY A 379 -9.54 -11.38 -15.20
N SER A 380 -10.58 -11.06 -14.42
CA SER A 380 -11.96 -11.27 -14.83
C SER A 380 -12.43 -10.28 -15.91
N SER A 381 -11.71 -9.17 -16.13
CA SER A 381 -12.07 -8.16 -17.15
C SER A 381 -12.23 -8.75 -18.56
N ALA A 382 -11.48 -9.82 -18.88
CA ALA A 382 -11.58 -10.56 -20.14
C ALA A 382 -12.95 -11.22 -20.39
N GLY A 383 -13.77 -11.41 -19.34
CA GLY A 383 -15.14 -11.94 -19.47
C GLY A 383 -16.19 -10.94 -19.92
N SER A 384 -15.84 -9.65 -20.06
CA SER A 384 -16.76 -8.60 -20.51
C SER A 384 -16.67 -8.35 -22.01
N LEU A 385 -17.80 -8.50 -22.71
CA LEU A 385 -17.93 -8.11 -24.11
C LEU A 385 -17.84 -6.60 -24.29
N VAL A 386 -18.29 -5.81 -23.30
CA VAL A 386 -18.10 -4.36 -23.28
C VAL A 386 -16.61 -4.02 -23.27
N ALA A 387 -15.81 -4.66 -22.40
CA ALA A 387 -14.36 -4.42 -22.36
C ALA A 387 -13.68 -4.79 -23.69
N TYR A 388 -14.12 -5.88 -24.33
CA TYR A 388 -13.63 -6.28 -25.66
C TYR A 388 -13.98 -5.26 -26.76
N CYS A 389 -15.21 -4.74 -26.76
CA CYS A 389 -15.66 -3.72 -27.72
C CYS A 389 -14.94 -2.37 -27.53
N LEU A 390 -14.59 -2.03 -26.30
CA LEU A 390 -13.80 -0.84 -25.98
C LEU A 390 -12.29 -1.04 -26.23
N GLU A 391 -11.87 -2.21 -26.71
CA GLU A 391 -10.46 -2.59 -26.91
C GLU A 391 -9.61 -2.55 -25.63
N ILE A 392 -10.27 -2.55 -24.46
CA ILE A 392 -9.65 -2.74 -23.14
C ILE A 392 -9.09 -4.16 -23.04
N THR A 393 -9.82 -5.12 -23.60
CA THR A 393 -9.37 -6.50 -23.77
C THR A 393 -9.35 -6.85 -25.26
N ASP A 394 -8.48 -7.80 -25.64
CA ASP A 394 -8.37 -8.35 -26.99
C ASP A 394 -8.77 -9.83 -27.07
N VAL A 395 -9.30 -10.39 -25.97
CA VAL A 395 -9.84 -11.75 -25.90
C VAL A 395 -11.35 -11.70 -26.11
N ASP A 396 -11.86 -12.45 -27.09
CA ASP A 396 -13.30 -12.57 -27.34
C ASP A 396 -13.94 -13.47 -26.27
N PRO A 397 -14.81 -12.93 -25.38
CA PRO A 397 -15.36 -13.70 -24.28
C PRO A 397 -16.33 -14.79 -24.73
N LEU A 398 -17.08 -14.60 -25.82
CA LEU A 398 -18.03 -15.62 -26.30
C LEU A 398 -17.28 -16.77 -26.95
N ARG A 399 -16.16 -16.50 -27.64
CA ARG A 399 -15.33 -17.56 -28.23
C ARG A 399 -14.84 -18.58 -27.20
N TYR A 400 -14.44 -18.10 -26.02
CA TYR A 400 -13.82 -18.88 -24.95
C TYR A 400 -14.75 -19.14 -23.75
N ASP A 401 -16.07 -18.95 -23.91
CA ASP A 401 -17.08 -19.16 -22.86
C ASP A 401 -16.80 -18.39 -21.55
N LEU A 402 -16.21 -17.20 -21.64
CA LEU A 402 -15.89 -16.35 -20.49
C LEU A 402 -17.15 -15.63 -19.96
N ILE A 403 -17.30 -15.65 -18.63
CA ILE A 403 -18.52 -15.23 -17.96
C ILE A 403 -18.39 -13.79 -17.44
N PHE A 404 -19.37 -12.93 -17.75
CA PHE A 404 -19.38 -11.52 -17.32
C PHE A 404 -19.67 -11.39 -15.83
N GLU A 405 -20.53 -12.24 -15.29
CA GLU A 405 -20.93 -12.28 -13.88
C GLU A 405 -19.76 -12.60 -12.95
N ARG A 406 -18.67 -13.19 -13.48
CA ARG A 406 -17.42 -13.41 -12.76
C ARG A 406 -16.62 -12.12 -12.58
N PHE A 407 -16.79 -11.18 -13.50
CA PHE A 407 -16.22 -9.83 -13.44
C PHE A 407 -17.07 -8.89 -12.59
N LEU A 408 -18.37 -8.83 -12.88
CA LEU A 408 -19.27 -7.87 -12.28
C LEU A 408 -20.57 -8.58 -11.92
N ASN A 409 -20.83 -8.70 -10.61
CA ASN A 409 -21.92 -9.50 -10.07
C ASN A 409 -22.95 -8.60 -9.36
N PRO A 410 -24.23 -8.62 -9.72
CA PRO A 410 -25.26 -7.80 -9.09
C PRO A 410 -25.48 -8.15 -7.61
N GLY A 411 -25.17 -9.39 -7.19
CA GLY A 411 -25.24 -9.83 -5.80
C GLY A 411 -24.11 -9.30 -4.90
N ARG A 412 -23.10 -8.64 -5.48
CA ARG A 412 -21.98 -8.04 -4.75
C ARG A 412 -21.56 -6.72 -5.40
N VAL A 413 -22.00 -5.61 -4.82
CA VAL A 413 -21.57 -4.26 -5.25
C VAL A 413 -20.14 -4.02 -4.76
N SER A 414 -19.15 -4.38 -5.58
CA SER A 414 -17.74 -4.02 -5.40
C SER A 414 -17.24 -3.30 -6.66
N LEU A 415 -16.27 -2.40 -6.50
CA LEU A 415 -15.60 -1.77 -7.63
C LEU A 415 -14.95 -2.85 -8.52
N PRO A 416 -15.20 -2.82 -9.84
CA PRO A 416 -14.51 -3.70 -10.77
C PRO A 416 -13.01 -3.35 -10.82
N ASP A 417 -12.16 -4.38 -10.78
CA ASP A 417 -10.69 -4.22 -10.85
C ASP A 417 -10.23 -4.60 -12.27
N ILE A 418 -9.88 -3.60 -13.08
CA ILE A 418 -9.33 -3.79 -14.43
C ILE A 418 -7.83 -3.51 -14.40
N ASP A 419 -7.06 -4.60 -14.36
CA ASP A 419 -5.60 -4.59 -14.51
C ASP A 419 -5.21 -4.44 -15.98
N ILE A 420 -4.30 -3.51 -16.28
CA ILE A 420 -3.86 -3.28 -17.66
C ILE A 420 -2.34 -3.32 -17.75
N ASP A 421 -1.87 -4.19 -18.65
CA ASP A 421 -0.46 -4.33 -18.97
C ASP A 421 -0.06 -3.34 -20.06
N PHE A 422 0.97 -2.54 -19.80
CA PHE A 422 1.62 -1.68 -20.77
C PHE A 422 3.06 -2.14 -20.99
N CYS A 423 3.62 -1.78 -22.16
CA CYS A 423 5.06 -1.92 -22.34
C CYS A 423 5.81 -1.01 -21.33
N VAL A 424 7.01 -1.44 -20.94
CA VAL A 424 7.82 -0.73 -19.94
C VAL A 424 8.15 0.70 -20.40
N LYS A 425 8.39 0.88 -21.71
CA LYS A 425 8.79 2.16 -22.30
C LYS A 425 7.66 3.19 -22.33
N GLY A 426 6.41 2.78 -22.54
CA GLY A 426 5.26 3.67 -22.73
C GLY A 426 4.40 3.90 -21.49
N ARG A 427 4.62 3.15 -20.39
CA ARG A 427 3.87 3.31 -19.12
C ARG A 427 3.88 4.75 -18.61
N GLY A 428 5.03 5.43 -18.66
CA GLY A 428 5.16 6.81 -18.19
C GLY A 428 4.28 7.80 -18.98
N ASP A 429 4.18 7.61 -20.29
CA ASP A 429 3.39 8.48 -21.17
C ASP A 429 1.89 8.33 -20.89
N VAL A 430 1.42 7.12 -20.60
CA VAL A 430 0.03 6.86 -20.22
C VAL A 430 -0.31 7.52 -18.88
N ILE A 431 0.59 7.41 -17.88
CA ILE A 431 0.41 8.09 -16.58
C ILE A 431 0.34 9.61 -16.78
N ASN A 432 1.22 10.17 -17.61
CA ASN A 432 1.24 11.60 -17.91
C ASN A 432 -0.03 12.06 -18.63
N HIS A 433 -0.58 11.26 -19.55
CA HIS A 433 -1.86 11.53 -20.20
C HIS A 433 -3.00 11.59 -19.18
N VAL A 434 -3.10 10.60 -18.30
CA VAL A 434 -4.10 10.57 -17.22
C VAL A 434 -3.95 11.77 -16.29
N ALA A 435 -2.71 12.13 -15.92
CA ALA A 435 -2.42 13.31 -15.11
C ALA A 435 -2.78 14.63 -15.81
N ASN A 436 -2.63 14.72 -17.13
CA ASN A 436 -3.05 15.90 -17.90
C ASN A 436 -4.57 16.00 -18.00
N LEU A 437 -5.28 14.87 -18.07
CA LEU A 437 -6.73 14.81 -18.20
C LEU A 437 -7.47 15.13 -16.90
N TYR A 438 -7.03 14.57 -15.76
CA TYR A 438 -7.68 14.71 -14.45
C TYR A 438 -7.02 15.76 -13.54
N GLY A 439 -5.89 16.32 -13.97
CA GLY A 439 -5.05 17.22 -13.17
C GLY A 439 -3.95 16.47 -12.43
N ARG A 440 -2.74 17.07 -12.40
CA ARG A 440 -1.55 16.46 -11.79
C ARG A 440 -1.71 16.18 -10.30
N ASP A 441 -2.46 17.01 -9.60
CA ASP A 441 -2.69 16.85 -8.16
C ASP A 441 -3.76 15.78 -7.84
N SER A 442 -4.47 15.29 -8.87
CA SER A 442 -5.52 14.27 -8.75
C SER A 442 -5.02 12.86 -9.10
N VAL A 443 -3.76 12.73 -9.52
CA VAL A 443 -3.15 11.47 -9.96
C VAL A 443 -1.82 11.24 -9.24
N CYS A 444 -1.65 10.10 -8.59
CA CYS A 444 -0.38 9.74 -7.96
C CYS A 444 -0.16 8.23 -7.95
N GLN A 445 1.07 7.81 -7.68
CA GLN A 445 1.39 6.38 -7.51
C GLN A 445 1.07 5.91 -6.10
N ILE A 446 0.87 4.60 -5.91
CA ILE A 446 0.65 4.02 -4.58
C ILE A 446 2.00 3.81 -3.88
N ILE A 447 2.10 4.14 -2.59
CA ILE A 447 3.29 3.82 -1.79
C ILE A 447 3.33 2.35 -1.37
N THR A 448 4.54 1.85 -1.18
CA THR A 448 4.83 0.55 -0.58
C THR A 448 5.89 0.71 0.49
N PHE A 449 5.92 -0.19 1.46
CA PHE A 449 6.95 -0.21 2.49
C PHE A 449 7.76 -1.50 2.41
N GLY A 450 9.08 -1.36 2.31
CA GLY A 450 9.98 -2.48 2.54
C GLY A 450 10.02 -2.74 4.04
N THR A 451 9.75 -3.97 4.46
CA THR A 451 9.83 -4.38 5.87
C THR A 451 11.14 -5.09 6.19
N LEU A 452 11.51 -5.14 7.46
CA LEU A 452 12.57 -6.00 7.98
C LEU A 452 12.11 -7.47 7.97
N ALA A 453 12.03 -8.07 6.78
CA ALA A 453 11.78 -9.50 6.63
C ALA A 453 12.87 -10.33 7.34
N SER A 454 12.58 -11.55 7.77
CA SER A 454 13.44 -12.40 8.62
C SER A 454 14.93 -12.38 8.23
N ARG A 455 15.27 -12.60 6.95
CA ARG A 455 16.67 -12.54 6.48
C ARG A 455 17.25 -11.13 6.51
N ALA A 456 16.46 -10.11 6.17
CA ALA A 456 16.89 -8.71 6.19
C ALA A 456 17.09 -8.22 7.63
N ALA A 457 16.22 -8.61 8.56
CA ALA A 457 16.34 -8.33 9.99
C ALA A 457 17.67 -8.89 10.54
N ILE A 458 17.99 -10.16 10.26
CA ILE A 458 19.28 -10.76 10.65
C ILE A 458 20.46 -9.96 10.09
N LYS A 459 20.42 -9.60 8.80
CA LYS A 459 21.52 -8.86 8.15
C LYS A 459 21.71 -7.46 8.71
N ASP A 460 20.63 -6.70 8.87
CA ASP A 460 20.68 -5.32 9.35
C ASP A 460 21.06 -5.26 10.84
N VAL A 461 20.52 -6.16 11.68
CA VAL A 461 20.92 -6.26 13.10
C VAL A 461 22.38 -6.70 13.23
N GLY A 462 22.80 -7.72 12.48
CA GLY A 462 24.19 -8.20 12.50
C GLY A 462 25.18 -7.10 12.11
N ARG A 463 24.85 -6.27 11.12
CA ARG A 463 25.65 -5.08 10.76
C ARG A 463 25.71 -4.06 11.90
N ALA A 464 24.58 -3.74 12.52
CA ALA A 464 24.53 -2.77 13.61
C ALA A 464 25.28 -3.24 14.86
N LEU A 465 25.30 -4.55 15.12
CA LEU A 465 26.09 -5.20 16.19
C LEU A 465 27.58 -5.37 15.84
N GLU A 466 28.01 -4.94 14.65
CA GLU A 466 29.40 -5.10 14.17
C GLU A 466 29.87 -6.56 14.08
N MET A 467 28.94 -7.48 13.79
CA MET A 467 29.27 -8.88 13.56
C MET A 467 29.93 -9.09 12.18
N PRO A 468 30.86 -10.05 12.04
CA PRO A 468 31.47 -10.37 10.76
C PRO A 468 30.43 -10.73 9.70
N TYR A 469 30.49 -10.09 8.52
CA TYR A 469 29.54 -10.31 7.43
C TYR A 469 29.37 -11.79 7.04
N ALA A 470 30.47 -12.55 7.02
CA ALA A 470 30.45 -13.97 6.68
C ALA A 470 29.63 -14.81 7.67
N GLU A 471 29.68 -14.47 8.96
CA GLU A 471 28.92 -15.15 10.02
C GLU A 471 27.43 -14.83 9.88
N VAL A 472 27.09 -13.56 9.70
CA VAL A 472 25.71 -13.08 9.52
C VAL A 472 25.08 -13.68 8.24
N GLU A 473 25.82 -13.73 7.13
CA GLU A 473 25.36 -14.32 5.87
C GLU A 473 25.10 -15.83 6.02
N ARG A 474 25.96 -16.55 6.76
CA ARG A 474 25.77 -17.96 7.05
C ARG A 474 24.45 -18.19 7.81
N ILE A 475 24.20 -17.41 8.87
CA ILE A 475 22.98 -17.51 9.68
C ILE A 475 21.74 -17.14 8.85
N ALA A 476 21.79 -16.07 8.06
CA ALA A 476 20.68 -15.65 7.20
C ALA A 476 20.32 -16.71 6.14
N LYS A 477 21.30 -17.48 5.64
CA LYS A 477 21.08 -18.58 4.69
C LYS A 477 20.43 -19.82 5.33
N MET A 478 20.52 -19.98 6.66
CA MET A 478 19.82 -21.07 7.37
C MET A 478 18.31 -20.86 7.41
N ILE A 479 17.83 -19.62 7.24
CA ILE A 479 16.39 -19.34 7.16
C ILE A 479 15.83 -19.99 5.88
N PRO A 480 14.80 -20.84 5.97
CA PRO A 480 14.22 -21.51 4.80
C PRO A 480 13.78 -20.51 3.72
N PRO A 481 13.80 -20.92 2.43
CA PRO A 481 13.29 -20.07 1.36
C PRO A 481 11.79 -19.79 1.54
N PRO A 482 11.28 -18.68 0.98
CA PRO A 482 9.86 -18.37 1.04
C PRO A 482 8.99 -19.51 0.50
N VAL A 483 7.96 -19.88 1.24
CA VAL A 483 7.00 -20.91 0.82
C VAL A 483 5.80 -20.20 0.20
N ARG A 484 5.52 -20.47 -1.08
CA ARG A 484 4.42 -19.84 -1.84
C ARG A 484 4.48 -18.30 -1.80
N GLY A 485 5.68 -17.75 -1.93
CA GLY A 485 5.92 -16.30 -1.93
C GLY A 485 5.82 -15.63 -0.54
N ARG A 486 5.59 -16.39 0.53
CA ARG A 486 5.58 -15.86 1.90
C ARG A 486 6.90 -16.19 2.60
N ASN A 487 7.52 -15.16 3.19
CA ASN A 487 8.71 -15.34 4.00
C ASN A 487 8.37 -16.19 5.24
N VAL A 488 9.27 -17.10 5.60
CA VAL A 488 9.18 -17.88 6.84
C VAL A 488 9.62 -16.99 7.99
N SER A 489 8.79 -16.83 9.03
CA SER A 489 9.16 -15.99 10.17
C SER A 489 10.34 -16.57 10.94
N LEU A 490 11.04 -15.75 11.72
CA LEU A 490 12.13 -16.24 12.57
C LEU A 490 11.63 -17.30 13.57
N ALA A 491 10.45 -17.10 14.14
CA ALA A 491 9.83 -18.11 15.03
C ALA A 491 9.62 -19.46 14.32
N GLN A 492 9.07 -19.45 13.10
CA GLN A 492 8.88 -20.67 12.31
C GLN A 492 10.21 -21.31 11.89
N ALA A 493 11.22 -20.50 11.55
CA ALA A 493 12.54 -21.00 11.18
C ALA A 493 13.21 -21.73 12.35
N LEU A 494 13.03 -21.25 13.59
CA LEU A 494 13.54 -21.92 14.79
C LEU A 494 12.91 -23.30 15.01
N GLU A 495 11.60 -23.43 14.74
CA GLU A 495 10.91 -24.73 14.82
C GLU A 495 11.42 -25.71 13.76
N GLN A 496 11.58 -25.23 12.52
CA GLN A 496 11.87 -26.04 11.34
C GLN A 496 13.35 -26.42 11.19
N VAL A 497 14.28 -25.63 11.72
CA VAL A 497 15.73 -25.79 11.48
C VAL A 497 16.46 -26.10 12.80
N PRO A 498 16.72 -27.38 13.12
CA PRO A 498 17.44 -27.77 14.34
C PRO A 498 18.86 -27.19 14.42
N GLU A 499 19.54 -27.03 13.28
CA GLU A 499 20.89 -26.44 13.24
C GLU A 499 20.91 -24.99 13.72
N LEU A 500 19.89 -24.20 13.37
CA LEU A 500 19.75 -22.82 13.82
C LEU A 500 19.58 -22.74 15.34
N ARG A 501 18.80 -23.65 15.92
CA ARG A 501 18.65 -23.76 17.39
C ARG A 501 19.96 -24.11 18.06
N LYS A 502 20.69 -25.10 17.52
CA LYS A 502 22.00 -25.49 18.05
C LYS A 502 23.00 -24.33 18.00
N GLU A 503 22.98 -23.53 16.93
CA GLU A 503 23.84 -22.35 16.81
C GLU A 503 23.52 -21.29 17.88
N ILE A 504 22.23 -21.02 18.13
CA ILE A 504 21.79 -20.09 19.19
C ILE A 504 22.20 -20.58 20.58
N GLU A 505 22.11 -21.88 20.84
CA GLU A 505 22.49 -22.47 22.14
C GLU A 505 24.00 -22.44 22.38
N SER A 506 24.81 -22.55 21.31
CA SER A 506 26.27 -22.66 21.38
C SER A 506 27.00 -21.32 21.26
N ASN A 507 26.43 -20.32 20.60
CA ASN A 507 27.07 -19.03 20.33
C ASN A 507 26.26 -17.87 20.94
N PRO A 508 26.74 -17.24 22.02
CA PRO A 508 26.07 -16.10 22.66
C PRO A 508 25.81 -14.92 21.73
N ASN A 509 26.69 -14.65 20.77
CA ASN A 509 26.50 -13.54 19.81
C ASN A 509 25.34 -13.83 18.85
N VAL A 510 25.16 -15.10 18.47
CA VAL A 510 24.04 -15.51 17.61
C VAL A 510 22.73 -15.48 18.38
N LYS A 511 22.74 -15.90 19.65
CA LYS A 511 21.58 -15.74 20.52
C LYS A 511 21.14 -14.28 20.61
N ASP A 512 22.09 -13.39 20.86
CA ASP A 512 21.86 -11.96 20.96
C ASP A 512 21.29 -11.35 19.66
N LEU A 513 21.93 -11.67 18.53
CA LEU A 513 21.45 -11.31 17.19
C LEU A 513 20.00 -11.75 16.96
N MET A 514 19.66 -12.99 17.29
CA MET A 514 18.35 -13.56 17.04
C MET A 514 17.26 -12.99 17.95
N GLU A 515 17.58 -12.70 19.22
CA GLU A 515 16.64 -12.06 20.16
C GLU A 515 16.26 -10.64 19.72
N ILE A 516 17.21 -9.89 19.16
CA ILE A 516 16.95 -8.53 18.64
C ILE A 516 16.24 -8.60 17.28
N ALA A 517 16.70 -9.49 16.38
CA ALA A 517 16.10 -9.65 15.06
C ALA A 517 14.63 -10.08 15.13
N GLN A 518 14.24 -10.92 16.10
CA GLN A 518 12.84 -11.31 16.33
C GLN A 518 11.95 -10.14 16.73
N ARG A 519 12.47 -9.19 17.53
CA ARG A 519 11.70 -8.00 17.95
C ARG A 519 11.52 -7.00 16.82
N LEU A 520 12.50 -6.88 15.94
CA LEU A 520 12.47 -5.95 14.80
C LEU A 520 11.84 -6.57 13.53
N GLU A 521 11.60 -7.89 13.53
CA GLU A 521 11.02 -8.60 12.39
C GLU A 521 9.66 -7.99 12.00
N GLY A 522 9.54 -7.60 10.73
CA GLY A 522 8.32 -7.05 10.16
C GLY A 522 8.15 -5.54 10.31
N CYS A 523 8.99 -4.84 11.07
CA CYS A 523 8.93 -3.37 11.15
C CYS A 523 9.17 -2.72 9.78
N ALA A 524 8.47 -1.63 9.49
CA ALA A 524 8.69 -0.85 8.28
C ALA A 524 10.09 -0.20 8.28
N ARG A 525 10.80 -0.35 7.16
CA ARG A 525 12.21 0.07 7.01
C ARG A 525 12.36 1.30 6.14
N HIS A 526 11.69 1.33 5.00
CA HIS A 526 11.76 2.44 4.05
C HIS A 526 10.52 2.46 3.17
N SER A 527 10.18 3.63 2.65
CA SER A 527 9.15 3.80 1.62
C SER A 527 9.72 3.54 0.23
N SER A 528 8.88 3.01 -0.66
CA SER A 528 9.11 2.81 -2.08
C SER A 528 7.81 3.04 -2.84
N VAL A 529 7.89 3.15 -4.17
CA VAL A 529 6.72 3.30 -5.04
C VAL A 529 6.24 1.92 -5.49
N HIS A 530 4.91 1.71 -5.50
CA HIS A 530 4.30 0.49 -6.04
C HIS A 530 4.63 0.38 -7.53
N ALA A 531 5.00 -0.82 -7.99
CA ALA A 531 5.46 -1.02 -9.35
C ALA A 531 4.39 -0.71 -10.42
N ALA A 532 3.10 -0.85 -10.07
CA ALA A 532 1.99 -0.74 -11.01
C ALA A 532 0.90 0.26 -10.59
N GLY A 533 0.75 0.53 -9.31
CA GLY A 533 -0.49 1.05 -8.75
C GLY A 533 -0.57 2.55 -8.89
N VAL A 534 -1.63 3.03 -9.54
CA VAL A 534 -1.94 4.46 -9.72
C VAL A 534 -3.31 4.75 -9.12
N VAL A 535 -3.43 5.89 -8.45
CA VAL A 535 -4.69 6.38 -7.90
C VAL A 535 -5.14 7.59 -8.71
N ILE A 536 -6.43 7.61 -9.05
CA ILE A 536 -7.06 8.72 -9.75
C ILE A 536 -8.23 9.21 -8.89
N SER A 537 -8.29 10.51 -8.66
CA SER A 537 -9.28 11.16 -7.78
C SER A 537 -10.13 12.17 -8.56
N PRO A 538 -11.41 12.39 -8.19
CA PRO A 538 -12.23 13.48 -8.73
C PRO A 538 -11.78 14.89 -8.31
N VAL A 539 -10.97 14.98 -7.25
CA VAL A 539 -10.45 16.24 -6.67
C VAL A 539 -8.97 16.06 -6.32
N PRO A 540 -8.20 17.14 -6.07
CA PRO A 540 -6.82 17.00 -5.61
C PRO A 540 -6.70 16.01 -4.45
N LEU A 541 -5.76 15.08 -4.54
CA LEU A 541 -5.64 13.92 -3.64
C LEU A 541 -5.52 14.33 -2.17
N GLN A 542 -4.80 15.42 -1.91
CA GLN A 542 -4.60 16.02 -0.59
C GLN A 542 -5.89 16.53 0.09
N GLU A 543 -7.04 16.48 -0.58
CA GLU A 543 -8.35 16.76 0.02
C GLU A 543 -8.99 15.51 0.65
N LEU A 544 -8.51 14.31 0.28
CA LEU A 544 -9.10 13.02 0.67
C LEU A 544 -8.10 12.14 1.42
N ILE A 545 -6.88 12.02 0.90
CA ILE A 545 -5.83 11.13 1.43
C ILE A 545 -4.48 11.85 1.51
N PRO A 546 -3.63 11.48 2.48
CA PRO A 546 -2.30 12.09 2.58
C PRO A 546 -1.41 11.61 1.45
N ILE A 547 -0.64 12.54 0.88
CA ILE A 547 0.34 12.28 -0.17
C ILE A 547 1.77 12.58 0.30
N ALA A 548 2.75 11.98 -0.35
CA ALA A 548 4.16 12.18 -0.12
C ALA A 548 4.90 12.29 -1.46
N VAL A 549 6.17 12.67 -1.39
CA VAL A 549 7.07 12.72 -2.54
C VAL A 549 8.15 11.66 -2.32
N SER A 550 8.32 10.78 -3.31
CA SER A 550 9.35 9.75 -3.25
C SER A 550 10.75 10.35 -3.49
N GLY A 551 11.80 9.58 -3.21
CA GLY A 551 13.18 10.01 -3.50
C GLY A 551 13.49 10.23 -4.99
N LYS A 552 12.57 9.87 -5.90
CA LYS A 552 12.65 10.13 -7.34
C LYS A 552 11.74 11.30 -7.77
N GLU A 553 11.28 12.12 -6.83
CA GLU A 553 10.37 13.25 -7.06
C GLU A 553 8.99 12.85 -7.63
N GLU A 554 8.60 11.59 -7.44
CA GLU A 554 7.28 11.10 -7.85
C GLU A 554 6.27 11.29 -6.71
N LEU A 555 5.08 11.81 -7.03
CA LEU A 555 3.98 11.88 -6.08
C LEU A 555 3.47 10.47 -5.75
N THR A 556 3.39 10.17 -4.46
CA THR A 556 2.81 8.93 -3.96
C THR A 556 1.72 9.20 -2.94
N THR A 557 0.81 8.24 -2.76
CA THR A 557 -0.01 8.18 -1.54
C THR A 557 0.87 8.01 -0.31
N GLN A 558 0.34 8.25 0.88
CA GLN A 558 0.94 7.80 2.14
C GLN A 558 0.36 6.43 2.59
N TYR A 559 -0.78 6.03 2.04
CA TYR A 559 -1.42 4.75 2.34
C TYR A 559 -1.03 3.68 1.31
N VAL A 560 -0.71 2.48 1.81
CA VAL A 560 -0.52 1.30 0.96
C VAL A 560 -1.82 0.87 0.29
N MET A 561 -1.71 0.06 -0.76
CA MET A 561 -2.85 -0.44 -1.55
C MET A 561 -4.01 -0.96 -0.70
N SER A 562 -3.73 -1.83 0.28
CA SER A 562 -4.77 -2.44 1.14
C SER A 562 -5.49 -1.43 2.04
N ASP A 563 -4.86 -0.29 2.32
CA ASP A 563 -5.46 0.77 3.12
C ASP A 563 -6.18 1.79 2.25
N LEU A 564 -5.67 2.08 1.05
CA LEU A 564 -6.36 2.90 0.04
C LEU A 564 -7.72 2.31 -0.36
N GLU A 565 -7.79 0.99 -0.55
CA GLU A 565 -9.05 0.31 -0.89
C GLU A 565 -10.15 0.58 0.15
N LYS A 566 -9.78 0.71 1.43
CA LYS A 566 -10.72 1.01 2.52
C LYS A 566 -11.17 2.47 2.55
N THR A 567 -10.43 3.36 1.89
CA THR A 567 -10.78 4.79 1.77
C THR A 567 -11.71 5.07 0.58
N GLY A 568 -12.00 4.07 -0.26
CA GLY A 568 -12.89 4.26 -1.40
C GLY A 568 -12.25 4.88 -2.64
N MET A 569 -10.93 5.02 -2.65
CA MET A 569 -10.19 5.62 -3.76
C MET A 569 -10.16 4.68 -4.97
N LEU A 570 -10.31 5.23 -6.17
CA LEU A 570 -10.14 4.45 -7.39
C LEU A 570 -8.66 4.13 -7.60
N LYS A 571 -8.35 2.84 -7.60
CA LYS A 571 -7.05 2.31 -8.01
C LYS A 571 -7.12 1.78 -9.44
N VAL A 572 -6.03 1.94 -10.16
CA VAL A 572 -5.81 1.28 -11.46
C VAL A 572 -4.38 0.77 -11.48
N ASP A 573 -4.18 -0.50 -11.80
CA ASP A 573 -2.86 -1.08 -11.93
C ASP A 573 -2.38 -0.95 -13.39
N PHE A 574 -1.36 -0.11 -13.59
CA PHE A 574 -0.60 0.01 -14.82
C PHE A 574 0.66 -0.84 -14.72
N LEU A 575 0.52 -2.12 -15.06
CA LEU A 575 1.62 -3.08 -14.99
C LEU A 575 2.59 -2.83 -16.13
N ALA A 576 3.89 -2.90 -15.82
CA ALA A 576 4.94 -2.85 -16.82
C ALA A 576 5.33 -4.28 -17.21
N LEU A 577 4.96 -4.71 -18.42
CA LEU A 577 5.27 -6.06 -18.90
C LEU A 577 6.41 -6.06 -19.92
N THR A 578 7.55 -6.63 -19.54
CA THR A 578 8.74 -6.74 -20.41
C THR A 578 8.43 -7.51 -21.70
N ALA A 579 7.59 -8.55 -21.63
CA ALA A 579 7.21 -9.34 -22.79
C ALA A 579 6.58 -8.49 -23.91
N LEU A 580 5.72 -7.53 -23.58
CA LEU A 580 5.14 -6.60 -24.57
C LEU A 580 6.19 -5.74 -25.25
N THR A 581 7.21 -5.32 -24.49
CA THR A 581 8.32 -4.51 -25.02
C THR A 581 9.16 -5.33 -26.00
N VAL A 582 9.51 -6.57 -25.63
CA VAL A 582 10.28 -7.49 -26.48
C VAL A 582 9.53 -7.82 -27.76
N ILE A 583 8.23 -8.12 -27.65
CA ILE A 583 7.37 -8.40 -28.80
C ILE A 583 7.32 -7.20 -29.75
N ASN A 584 7.12 -5.99 -29.22
CA ASN A 584 7.05 -4.78 -30.03
C ASN A 584 8.38 -4.46 -30.74
N ASP A 585 9.51 -4.60 -30.03
CA ASP A 585 10.84 -4.40 -30.61
C ASP A 585 11.11 -5.44 -31.73
N CYS A 586 10.66 -6.69 -31.53
CA CYS A 586 10.73 -7.74 -32.55
C CYS A 586 9.90 -7.39 -33.80
N LEU A 587 8.65 -6.99 -33.64
CA LEU A 587 7.77 -6.59 -34.75
C LEU A 587 8.32 -5.38 -35.52
N THR A 588 8.83 -4.39 -34.79
CA THR A 588 9.46 -3.20 -35.37
C THR A 588 10.66 -3.58 -36.22
N THR A 589 11.50 -4.49 -35.71
CA THR A 589 12.69 -4.99 -36.41
C THR A 589 12.31 -5.79 -37.66
N ILE A 590 11.29 -6.66 -37.59
CA ILE A 590 10.77 -7.40 -38.74
C ILE A 590 10.28 -6.45 -39.83
N LYS A 591 9.52 -5.40 -39.46
CA LYS A 591 9.04 -4.39 -40.41
C LYS A 591 10.20 -3.62 -41.05
N GLN A 592 11.21 -3.24 -40.27
CA GLN A 592 12.38 -2.50 -40.77
C GLN A 592 13.27 -3.33 -41.70
N LEU A 593 13.53 -4.60 -41.36
CA LEU A 593 14.46 -5.45 -42.11
C LEU A 593 13.79 -6.15 -43.30
N LEU A 594 12.54 -6.57 -43.16
CA LEU A 594 11.84 -7.42 -44.13
C LEU A 594 10.67 -6.72 -44.83
N GLY A 595 10.34 -5.47 -44.45
CA GLY A 595 9.18 -4.75 -44.98
C GLY A 595 7.84 -5.43 -44.71
N THR A 596 7.82 -6.44 -43.84
CA THR A 596 6.64 -7.27 -43.56
C THR A 596 5.98 -6.76 -42.29
N GLU A 597 4.67 -6.47 -42.38
CA GLU A 597 3.87 -6.07 -41.23
C GLU A 597 3.02 -7.25 -40.75
N ILE A 598 3.17 -7.60 -39.47
CA ILE A 598 2.43 -8.72 -38.86
C ILE A 598 1.17 -8.18 -38.20
N ASN A 599 0.02 -8.69 -38.64
CA ASN A 599 -1.28 -8.35 -38.05
C ASN A 599 -1.70 -9.41 -37.03
N TRP A 600 -1.83 -9.00 -35.76
CA TRP A 600 -2.22 -9.89 -34.66
C TRP A 600 -3.49 -10.71 -34.89
N PRO A 601 -4.61 -10.15 -35.41
CA PRO A 601 -5.85 -10.92 -35.61
C PRO A 601 -5.73 -12.03 -36.66
N ASP A 602 -4.70 -11.98 -37.50
CA ASP A 602 -4.48 -12.95 -38.59
C ASP A 602 -3.56 -14.11 -38.18
N ILE A 603 -3.02 -14.09 -36.96
CA ILE A 603 -2.11 -15.14 -36.46
C ILE A 603 -2.91 -16.39 -36.07
N ALA A 604 -2.56 -17.54 -36.66
CA ALA A 604 -3.16 -18.82 -36.33
C ALA A 604 -2.82 -19.26 -34.90
N LEU A 605 -3.85 -19.58 -34.11
CA LEU A 605 -3.71 -20.01 -32.70
C LEU A 605 -3.34 -21.50 -32.55
N ASN A 606 -3.18 -22.21 -33.66
CA ASN A 606 -2.86 -23.64 -33.73
C ASN A 606 -1.73 -23.93 -34.74
N ASP A 607 -0.85 -22.96 -34.98
CA ASP A 607 0.27 -23.12 -35.92
C ASP A 607 1.15 -24.33 -35.50
N PRO A 608 1.30 -25.35 -36.38
CA PRO A 608 2.02 -26.58 -36.02
C PRO A 608 3.49 -26.36 -35.65
N LYS A 609 4.15 -25.37 -36.27
CA LYS A 609 5.57 -25.06 -36.00
C LYS A 609 5.72 -24.43 -34.61
N THR A 610 4.81 -23.53 -34.26
CA THR A 610 4.76 -22.90 -32.93
C THR A 610 4.48 -23.93 -31.85
N MET A 611 3.49 -24.81 -32.06
CA MET A 611 3.16 -25.87 -31.08
C MET A 611 4.26 -26.91 -30.91
N ALA A 612 5.06 -27.17 -31.95
CA ALA A 612 6.24 -28.04 -31.84
C ALA A 612 7.29 -27.49 -30.85
N VAL A 613 7.48 -26.17 -30.79
CA VAL A 613 8.41 -25.53 -29.83
C VAL A 613 8.01 -25.88 -28.38
N PHE A 614 6.71 -25.79 -28.07
CA PHE A 614 6.18 -26.20 -26.76
C PHE A 614 6.28 -27.70 -26.55
N GLY A 615 5.90 -28.51 -27.53
CA GLY A 615 5.95 -29.98 -27.44
C GLY A 615 7.35 -30.57 -27.29
N GLU A 616 8.38 -29.83 -27.68
CA GLU A 616 9.80 -30.18 -27.46
C GLU A 616 10.35 -29.54 -26.17
N GLY A 617 9.59 -28.65 -25.53
CA GLY A 617 9.99 -27.90 -24.34
C GLY A 617 11.16 -26.95 -24.62
N ARG A 618 11.22 -26.35 -25.82
CA ARG A 618 12.19 -25.32 -26.23
C ARG A 618 11.63 -23.92 -25.94
N THR A 619 11.13 -23.71 -24.73
CA THR A 619 10.37 -22.50 -24.34
C THR A 619 11.24 -21.49 -23.59
N ASP A 620 12.54 -21.49 -23.83
CA ASP A 620 13.44 -20.44 -23.31
C ASP A 620 13.01 -19.08 -23.87
N ALA A 621 12.88 -18.08 -22.99
CA ALA A 621 12.34 -16.74 -23.30
C ALA A 621 10.89 -16.72 -23.86
N VAL A 622 10.12 -17.80 -23.70
CA VAL A 622 8.68 -17.82 -24.01
C VAL A 622 7.91 -17.48 -22.74
N PHE A 623 7.30 -16.30 -22.74
CA PHE A 623 6.55 -15.77 -21.60
C PHE A 623 5.63 -16.82 -20.95
N GLN A 624 5.72 -16.94 -19.61
CA GLN A 624 5.04 -17.93 -18.74
C GLN A 624 5.51 -19.39 -18.83
N PHE A 625 6.22 -19.81 -19.88
CA PHE A 625 6.58 -21.21 -20.12
C PHE A 625 8.08 -21.53 -19.92
N GLU A 626 8.85 -20.65 -19.29
CA GLU A 626 10.31 -20.78 -19.16
C GLU A 626 10.76 -21.75 -18.06
N SER A 627 9.91 -22.06 -17.07
CA SER A 627 10.33 -22.88 -15.93
C SER A 627 10.58 -24.33 -16.34
N SER A 628 11.59 -24.97 -15.74
CA SER A 628 11.99 -26.35 -16.06
C SER A 628 10.85 -27.36 -15.87
N GLY A 629 10.03 -27.19 -14.84
CA GLY A 629 8.86 -28.04 -14.62
C GLY A 629 7.76 -27.81 -15.65
N MET A 630 7.50 -26.56 -16.06
CA MET A 630 6.55 -26.27 -17.13
C MET A 630 7.03 -26.83 -18.48
N GLN A 631 8.32 -26.71 -18.78
CA GLN A 631 8.94 -27.32 -19.96
C GLN A 631 8.72 -28.83 -20.02
N GLU A 632 8.90 -29.52 -18.90
CA GLU A 632 8.67 -30.97 -18.82
C GLU A 632 7.20 -31.34 -19.06
N ILE A 633 6.28 -30.58 -18.48
CA ILE A 633 4.83 -30.78 -18.69
C ILE A 633 4.45 -30.54 -20.16
N CYS A 634 5.00 -29.51 -20.80
CA CYS A 634 4.77 -29.25 -22.22
C CYS A 634 5.26 -30.42 -23.09
N ARG A 635 6.42 -31.03 -22.77
CA ARG A 635 6.91 -32.25 -23.46
C ARG A 635 5.98 -33.44 -23.29
N LYS A 636 5.42 -33.62 -22.09
CA LYS A 636 4.48 -34.69 -21.77
C LYS A 636 3.13 -34.52 -22.47
N LEU A 637 2.55 -33.30 -22.44
CA LEU A 637 1.27 -33.00 -23.07
C LEU A 637 1.36 -32.92 -24.60
N LYS A 638 2.41 -32.29 -25.16
CA LYS A 638 2.48 -31.79 -26.55
C LYS A 638 1.22 -31.01 -26.92
N PRO A 639 1.09 -29.76 -26.44
CA PRO A 639 -0.09 -28.92 -26.70
C PRO A 639 -0.32 -28.77 -28.20
N LYS A 640 -1.60 -28.71 -28.62
CA LYS A 640 -2.01 -28.61 -30.03
C LYS A 640 -2.53 -27.22 -30.41
N ASP A 641 -2.95 -26.44 -29.43
CA ASP A 641 -3.54 -25.12 -29.60
C ASP A 641 -3.33 -24.26 -28.34
N VAL A 642 -3.85 -23.04 -28.37
CA VAL A 642 -3.80 -22.10 -27.25
C VAL A 642 -4.65 -22.54 -26.05
N GLU A 643 -5.70 -23.33 -26.23
CA GLU A 643 -6.54 -23.79 -25.11
C GLU A 643 -5.78 -24.78 -24.23
N ASP A 644 -5.00 -25.68 -24.84
CA ASP A 644 -4.07 -26.56 -24.11
C ASP A 644 -3.05 -25.74 -23.29
N LEU A 645 -2.48 -24.69 -23.87
CA LEU A 645 -1.53 -23.81 -23.18
C LEU A 645 -2.19 -23.07 -22.00
N SER A 646 -3.42 -22.58 -22.18
CA SER A 646 -4.21 -21.96 -21.11
C SER A 646 -4.46 -22.93 -19.95
N ALA A 647 -4.87 -24.17 -20.26
CA ALA A 647 -5.10 -25.21 -19.27
C ALA A 647 -3.80 -25.57 -18.51
N LEU A 648 -2.66 -25.64 -19.18
CA LEU A 648 -1.36 -25.88 -18.54
C LEU A 648 -1.01 -24.78 -17.55
N ASN A 649 -1.20 -23.52 -17.91
CA ASN A 649 -0.96 -22.39 -17.01
C ASN A 649 -1.89 -22.42 -15.77
N ALA A 650 -3.13 -22.87 -15.93
CA ALA A 650 -4.06 -23.02 -14.82
C ALA A 650 -3.66 -24.18 -13.89
N LEU A 651 -3.23 -25.31 -14.47
CA LEU A 651 -2.86 -26.53 -13.76
C LEU A 651 -1.46 -26.48 -13.13
N TYR A 652 -0.53 -25.68 -13.65
CA TYR A 652 0.83 -25.57 -13.10
C TYR A 652 0.88 -24.70 -11.84
N ARG A 653 0.18 -25.16 -10.80
CA ARG A 653 0.11 -24.55 -9.48
C ARG A 653 0.29 -25.62 -8.41
N PRO A 654 0.77 -25.28 -7.19
CA PRO A 654 1.07 -26.27 -6.16
C PRO A 654 -0.11 -27.22 -5.85
N GLY A 655 -1.33 -26.68 -5.72
CA GLY A 655 -2.52 -27.51 -5.41
C GLY A 655 -2.82 -28.58 -6.47
N PRO A 656 -3.04 -28.21 -7.75
CA PRO A 656 -3.27 -29.19 -8.81
C PRO A 656 -2.09 -30.14 -9.07
N LEU A 657 -0.84 -29.69 -8.87
CA LEU A 657 0.35 -30.55 -8.94
C LEU A 657 0.34 -31.62 -7.85
N ASP A 658 0.16 -31.22 -6.59
CA ASP A 658 0.12 -32.12 -5.43
C ASP A 658 -1.07 -33.09 -5.52
N GLY A 659 -2.19 -32.64 -6.10
CA GLY A 659 -3.42 -33.43 -6.28
C GLY A 659 -3.42 -34.38 -7.48
N GLY A 660 -2.35 -34.44 -8.28
CA GLY A 660 -2.25 -35.32 -9.45
C GLY A 660 -3.15 -34.93 -10.64
N MET A 661 -3.78 -33.75 -10.62
CA MET A 661 -4.70 -33.31 -11.68
C MET A 661 -3.99 -33.11 -13.02
N VAL A 662 -2.74 -32.65 -12.99
CA VAL A 662 -1.91 -32.45 -14.19
C VAL A 662 -1.71 -33.76 -14.93
N GLU A 663 -1.36 -34.83 -14.21
CA GLU A 663 -1.12 -36.14 -14.78
C GLU A 663 -2.41 -36.74 -15.35
N GLU A 664 -3.54 -36.58 -14.65
CA GLU A 664 -4.84 -37.01 -15.14
C GLU A 664 -5.26 -36.26 -16.42
N PHE A 665 -5.05 -34.95 -16.47
CA PHE A 665 -5.30 -34.14 -17.67
C PHE A 665 -4.47 -34.62 -18.85
N ILE A 666 -3.16 -34.84 -18.66
CA ILE A 666 -2.24 -35.32 -19.71
C ILE A 666 -2.70 -36.70 -20.22
N GLN A 667 -3.01 -37.64 -19.34
CA GLN A 667 -3.41 -38.99 -19.74
C GLN A 667 -4.73 -38.99 -20.53
N ARG A 668 -5.70 -38.16 -20.13
CA ARG A 668 -6.97 -38.02 -20.85
C ARG A 668 -6.79 -37.34 -22.20
N HIS A 669 -6.01 -36.26 -22.27
CA HIS A 669 -5.67 -35.55 -23.52
C HIS A 669 -4.97 -36.47 -24.54
N ARG A 670 -4.07 -37.33 -24.05
CA ARG A 670 -3.36 -38.33 -24.86
C ARG A 670 -4.21 -39.52 -25.28
N GLY A 671 -5.45 -39.62 -24.80
CA GLY A 671 -6.31 -40.79 -25.01
C GLY A 671 -5.84 -42.05 -24.29
N GLN A 672 -4.93 -41.92 -23.31
CA GLN A 672 -4.43 -43.03 -22.49
C GLN A 672 -5.41 -43.40 -21.37
N LYS A 673 -6.30 -42.47 -20.99
CA LYS A 673 -7.35 -42.67 -19.99
C LYS A 673 -8.69 -42.16 -20.52
N THR A 674 -9.77 -42.90 -20.27
CA THR A 674 -11.11 -42.52 -20.74
C THR A 674 -11.62 -41.28 -19.99
N VAL A 675 -12.16 -40.31 -20.73
CA VAL A 675 -12.84 -39.15 -20.16
C VAL A 675 -14.15 -39.59 -19.52
N ARG A 676 -14.38 -39.23 -18.26
CA ARG A 676 -15.61 -39.52 -17.52
C ARG A 676 -16.25 -38.21 -17.06
N TYR A 677 -17.56 -38.13 -17.23
CA TYR A 677 -18.41 -37.05 -16.73
C TYR A 677 -19.33 -37.62 -15.65
N LEU A 678 -19.54 -36.91 -14.54
CA LEU A 678 -20.42 -37.39 -13.46
C LEU A 678 -21.89 -37.38 -13.91
N VAL A 679 -22.26 -36.38 -14.72
CA VAL A 679 -23.58 -36.25 -15.34
C VAL A 679 -23.42 -35.81 -16.81
N PRO A 680 -24.38 -36.12 -17.71
CA PRO A 680 -24.29 -35.80 -19.14
C PRO A 680 -24.09 -34.30 -19.45
N GLU A 681 -24.67 -33.42 -18.64
CA GLU A 681 -24.63 -31.96 -18.78
C GLU A 681 -23.21 -31.41 -18.65
N MET A 682 -22.35 -32.06 -17.84
CA MET A 682 -20.94 -31.68 -17.71
C MET A 682 -20.15 -31.82 -19.01
N LYS A 683 -20.64 -32.61 -19.98
CA LYS A 683 -19.96 -32.79 -21.26
C LYS A 683 -19.91 -31.49 -22.06
N GLU A 684 -20.97 -30.69 -21.99
CA GLU A 684 -21.03 -29.40 -22.70
C GLU A 684 -19.98 -28.44 -22.14
N ILE A 685 -19.84 -28.42 -20.82
CA ILE A 685 -19.00 -27.47 -20.08
C ILE A 685 -17.52 -27.91 -20.05
N LEU A 686 -17.24 -29.20 -19.83
CA LEU A 686 -15.89 -29.72 -19.57
C LEU A 686 -15.27 -30.48 -20.73
N SER A 687 -15.88 -30.41 -21.92
CA SER A 687 -15.32 -31.03 -23.13
C SER A 687 -13.91 -30.54 -23.42
N ASN A 688 -13.69 -29.22 -23.34
CA ASN A 688 -12.40 -28.57 -23.59
C ASN A 688 -11.34 -28.88 -22.53
N THR A 689 -11.75 -29.33 -21.33
CA THR A 689 -10.83 -29.72 -20.25
C THR A 689 -10.78 -31.23 -20.02
N PHE A 690 -11.29 -32.03 -20.96
CA PHE A 690 -11.32 -33.49 -20.87
C PHE A 690 -11.96 -34.01 -19.57
N GLY A 691 -13.02 -33.35 -19.10
CA GLY A 691 -13.74 -33.70 -17.87
C GLY A 691 -12.98 -33.42 -16.57
N VAL A 692 -11.95 -32.57 -16.61
CA VAL A 692 -11.20 -32.12 -15.42
C VAL A 692 -11.67 -30.70 -15.06
N LEU A 693 -11.92 -30.45 -13.77
CA LEU A 693 -12.30 -29.14 -13.26
C LEU A 693 -11.06 -28.25 -13.12
N VAL A 694 -10.73 -27.51 -14.18
CA VAL A 694 -9.51 -26.69 -14.26
C VAL A 694 -9.77 -25.21 -13.93
N TYR A 695 -10.88 -24.68 -14.42
CA TYR A 695 -11.23 -23.26 -14.35
C TYR A 695 -12.23 -22.98 -13.21
N GLN A 696 -12.47 -21.70 -12.89
CA GLN A 696 -13.41 -21.29 -11.83
C GLN A 696 -14.83 -21.05 -12.35
N GLU A 697 -14.93 -20.71 -13.63
CA GLU A 697 -16.12 -20.37 -14.39
C GLU A 697 -17.08 -21.55 -14.60
N PRO A 698 -16.61 -22.73 -15.09
CA PRO A 698 -17.40 -23.95 -15.17
C PRO A 698 -17.57 -24.64 -13.81
#